data_AF-A0A2D5AUE3-F1
#
_entry.id   AF-A0A2D5AUE3-F1
#
_cell.length_a   1.000
_cell.length_b   1.000
_cell.length_c   1.000
_cell.angle_alpha   90.00
_cell.angle_beta   90.00
_cell.angle_gamma   90.00
#
_symmetry.space_group_name_H-M   'P 1'
#
loop_
_entity.id
_entity.type
_entity.pdbx_description
1 polymer ?
#
loop_
_entity_poly.entity_id
_entity_poly.type
_entity_poly.pdbx_seq_one_letter_code
_entity_poly.pdbx_strand_id
1 'polypeptide(L)'
;MSQALAQFAAPRSLILGVLACGLALSGSCARGLEIVSPPGGGGGDPVDPPTGPTDFAPLAGLVSAAAGLQTVRVDWRLPRESKTKSFELALFMSTDRDTIFDGTPIAAPLRGTSLVLDGLTDGVRLHFGMGIREAASSGGMDDPALSGGTAFIPTGARLTVTPGPIVYVDGDAEATGADGTTPETAFPDPRLAILVAGFQLGGGNVWVRSGVYDNVGFIAHGAGIHVYGGFGADFDLATRDTSPGTTIFNAAPDNLNTPTLMIEMQSLAQIPIDEPVAILDGFTLEGNTQTFRAVQATNTAAEFRALNISGFLGSGAHLQNSDSQEYDIVVTGSSFSNNVGEGMDGRGAFDLVVDGCVFNSNGTEGLDLDDWIAPPGENVSLRITGSRFFGNGTEGLDVDLNVPLLVLDLTGGRFSVEIRGCSFERNGRDGVLLDMEYELYPQWNAKLVLRECLARANGTDGFHLDLDGPGSALLHRVIAAGNGTNGIEFSSESDPGTAFVSSSIAAGNMGAGILASRPPIGAANRSLVVTHSIVAGNFGPGIEGEAQVATASSTISHVQDVDGVMTEFRASLITAAAAEDIFVNAASAYARIDSDPGEGTLVLTQPADFDPGTTLEVADDGVARIATLVNPNNVTVDPPPALVLPPDLLSVFQGEDVVEDYRLASGSPAVGIGLSPPGGPSVDGGVFGSPVPGVPGFAEEIRTELFHPLSVAPAPSTPLGATDVIEIVFNETIHAASVNAASVRVSDGEGREVSVALDTSEDRLILVPPGGGWSKGVVWIELFAELESSSGTPNATPLALRFLHN
;
A
#
# COMPACT_ATOMS: atom_id res chain seq x y z
N MET A 1 -19.52 10.70 66.40
CA MET A 1 -18.97 9.41 66.84
C MET A 1 -17.84 9.08 65.87
N SER A 2 -16.65 9.63 66.14
CA SER A 2 -15.51 8.99 66.85
C SER A 2 -14.74 8.08 65.89
N GLN A 3 -13.67 8.59 65.27
CA GLN A 3 -12.26 8.50 65.73
C GLN A 3 -11.70 7.07 65.62
N ALA A 4 -10.44 6.78 65.29
CA ALA A 4 -9.33 7.40 64.55
C ALA A 4 -8.10 6.49 64.81
N LEU A 5 -7.13 6.51 63.88
CA LEU A 5 -5.67 6.50 64.11
C LEU A 5 -4.92 5.25 64.64
N ALA A 6 -3.91 4.82 63.85
CA ALA A 6 -2.47 4.64 64.17
C ALA A 6 -1.89 3.56 63.24
N GLN A 7 -0.66 3.56 62.69
CA GLN A 7 0.59 4.34 62.69
C GLN A 7 1.41 3.73 61.52
N PHE A 8 2.24 4.44 60.77
CA PHE A 8 3.68 4.56 61.08
C PHE A 8 4.33 5.70 60.28
N ALA A 9 5.28 6.34 60.94
CA ALA A 9 6.00 7.55 60.55
C ALA A 9 7.32 7.27 59.81
N ALA A 10 7.76 8.24 58.99
CA ALA A 10 9.09 8.37 58.38
C ALA A 10 10.18 8.76 59.43
N PRO A 11 11.51 8.75 59.12
CA PRO A 11 12.10 9.86 58.33
C PRO A 11 13.32 9.57 57.42
N ARG A 12 13.49 10.49 56.47
CA ARG A 12 14.60 10.92 55.57
C ARG A 12 16.06 10.56 55.94
N SER A 13 16.90 10.20 54.94
CA SER A 13 18.00 11.04 54.38
C SER A 13 18.85 10.38 53.25
N LEU A 14 18.92 11.09 52.10
CA LEU A 14 20.02 11.38 51.13
C LEU A 14 21.08 10.33 50.69
N ILE A 15 21.22 10.13 49.36
CA ILE A 15 22.40 10.36 48.45
C ILE A 15 22.07 9.65 47.10
N LEU A 16 21.61 10.36 46.05
CA LEU A 16 22.35 10.98 44.92
C LEU A 16 22.63 10.02 43.73
N GLY A 17 21.94 10.18 42.60
CA GLY A 17 22.32 9.58 41.30
C GLY A 17 21.20 9.47 40.24
N VAL A 18 21.18 10.42 39.29
CA VAL A 18 20.58 10.38 37.94
C VAL A 18 19.05 10.50 37.82
N LEU A 19 18.59 11.75 37.65
CA LEU A 19 17.29 12.10 37.04
C LEU A 19 17.45 13.47 36.36
N ALA A 20 17.58 13.50 35.03
CA ALA A 20 17.46 14.69 34.18
C ALA A 20 17.45 14.29 32.70
N CYS A 21 16.26 14.31 32.07
CA CYS A 21 15.99 14.73 30.70
C CYS A 21 14.57 14.29 30.32
N GLY A 22 13.65 15.24 30.25
CA GLY A 22 12.25 15.04 29.90
C GLY A 22 11.45 16.18 30.50
N LEU A 23 10.80 16.99 29.65
CA LEU A 23 10.05 18.23 29.92
C LEU A 23 10.87 19.53 29.96
N ALA A 24 11.18 20.03 28.76
CA ALA A 24 11.00 21.44 28.40
C ALA A 24 11.25 21.59 26.90
N LEU A 25 10.22 21.95 26.12
CA LEU A 25 10.31 22.80 24.92
C LEU A 25 8.91 22.98 24.30
N SER A 26 8.09 23.82 24.94
CA SER A 26 7.00 24.54 24.29
C SER A 26 7.03 25.99 24.76
N GLY A 27 7.05 26.93 23.80
CA GLY A 27 6.83 28.35 24.04
C GLY A 27 8.09 29.21 24.24
N SER A 28 8.69 29.69 23.14
CA SER A 28 9.02 31.11 22.92
C SER A 28 9.92 31.27 21.69
N CYS A 29 9.51 32.09 20.73
CA CYS A 29 10.26 33.27 20.27
C CYS A 29 9.61 33.90 19.03
N ALA A 30 8.95 35.04 19.24
CA ALA A 30 8.89 36.09 18.24
C ALA A 30 9.94 37.16 18.58
N ARG A 31 10.60 37.67 17.53
CA ARG A 31 11.52 38.82 17.43
C ARG A 31 13.03 38.57 17.57
N GLY A 32 13.65 38.47 16.39
CA GLY A 32 14.64 39.44 15.92
C GLY A 32 16.06 39.30 16.46
N LEU A 33 16.85 38.43 15.84
CA LEU A 33 18.32 38.52 15.85
C LEU A 33 18.86 37.90 14.55
N GLU A 34 19.84 38.56 13.93
CA GLU A 34 20.58 38.07 12.76
C GLU A 34 21.14 36.66 13.01
N ILE A 35 20.80 35.75 12.09
CA ILE A 35 21.29 34.38 12.05
C ILE A 35 22.74 34.42 11.54
N VAL A 36 23.68 34.13 12.44
CA VAL A 36 24.96 33.54 12.07
C VAL A 36 24.78 32.03 12.22
N SER A 37 24.60 31.37 11.09
CA SER A 37 24.42 29.92 10.98
C SER A 37 25.65 29.17 11.52
N PRO A 38 25.47 28.05 12.27
CA PRO A 38 26.45 26.97 12.27
C PRO A 38 26.40 26.25 10.90
N PRO A 39 27.55 25.78 10.37
CA PRO A 39 27.63 25.29 8.99
C PRO A 39 27.16 23.83 8.81
N GLY A 40 26.18 23.65 7.90
CA GLY A 40 26.04 22.57 6.90
C GLY A 40 25.63 21.16 7.36
N GLY A 41 24.62 20.50 6.80
CA GLY A 41 23.74 20.80 5.65
C GLY A 41 22.72 19.66 5.45
N GLY A 42 21.62 19.81 4.71
CA GLY A 42 21.07 20.96 4.02
C GLY A 42 19.57 20.72 3.79
N GLY A 43 18.73 21.64 4.28
CA GLY A 43 17.46 21.91 3.64
C GLY A 43 17.79 22.61 2.32
N GLY A 44 17.81 21.84 1.23
CA GLY A 44 17.65 22.42 -0.09
C GLY A 44 16.24 22.99 -0.19
N ASP A 45 16.06 24.02 -1.03
CA ASP A 45 14.74 24.33 -1.58
C ASP A 45 14.10 23.03 -2.13
N PRO A 46 12.75 22.91 -2.21
CA PRO A 46 12.13 21.75 -2.86
C PRO A 46 12.67 21.69 -4.31
N VAL A 47 13.61 20.80 -4.55
CA VAL A 47 14.08 20.50 -5.90
C VAL A 47 13.02 19.56 -6.45
N ASP A 48 12.24 20.03 -7.42
CA ASP A 48 11.37 19.16 -8.19
C ASP A 48 12.19 17.97 -8.71
N PRO A 49 11.86 16.73 -8.33
CA PRO A 49 12.63 15.57 -8.72
C PRO A 49 12.50 15.34 -10.24
N PRO A 50 13.56 14.92 -10.93
CA PRO A 50 13.44 14.49 -12.31
C PRO A 50 12.55 13.24 -12.39
N THR A 51 11.64 13.27 -13.36
CA THR A 51 10.80 12.16 -13.80
C THR A 51 11.66 11.11 -14.50
N GLY A 52 12.28 10.20 -13.74
CA GLY A 52 12.71 8.92 -14.30
C GLY A 52 11.48 8.11 -14.72
N PRO A 53 11.51 7.34 -15.82
CA PRO A 53 10.34 6.66 -16.33
C PRO A 53 10.07 5.38 -15.54
N THR A 54 9.44 5.51 -14.39
CA THR A 54 8.28 4.65 -14.09
C THR A 54 7.09 5.58 -14.22
N ASP A 55 6.44 5.58 -15.40
CA ASP A 55 5.14 6.24 -15.56
C ASP A 55 4.18 5.55 -14.59
N PHE A 56 4.12 6.07 -13.36
CA PHE A 56 3.14 5.70 -12.38
C PHE A 56 1.79 6.10 -12.99
N ALA A 57 1.05 5.08 -13.40
CA ALA A 57 -0.27 5.23 -13.95
C ALA A 57 -1.22 4.54 -12.97
N PRO A 58 -2.12 5.29 -12.31
CA PRO A 58 -3.10 4.69 -11.43
C PRO A 58 -4.00 3.73 -12.22
N LEU A 59 -4.52 2.71 -11.52
CA LEU A 59 -5.48 1.77 -12.09
C LEU A 59 -6.81 2.47 -12.45
N ALA A 60 -7.60 1.82 -13.30
CA ALA A 60 -8.95 2.26 -13.61
C ALA A 60 -9.79 2.37 -12.32
N GLY A 61 -10.37 3.53 -12.07
CA GLY A 61 -11.21 3.80 -10.89
C GLY A 61 -12.11 5.01 -11.08
N LEU A 62 -13.14 5.13 -10.24
CA LEU A 62 -13.94 6.35 -10.13
C LEU A 62 -13.11 7.44 -9.44
N VAL A 63 -13.17 8.67 -9.95
CA VAL A 63 -12.40 9.83 -9.45
C VAL A 63 -13.30 10.81 -8.69
N SER A 64 -14.49 11.04 -9.21
CA SER A 64 -15.39 12.07 -8.72
C SER A 64 -16.84 11.71 -9.05
N ALA A 65 -17.77 12.21 -8.23
CA ALA A 65 -19.19 12.10 -8.52
C ALA A 65 -19.94 13.29 -7.90
N ALA A 66 -20.55 14.14 -8.73
CA ALA A 66 -21.27 15.33 -8.28
C ALA A 66 -22.76 15.25 -8.57
N ALA A 67 -23.56 15.53 -7.55
CA ALA A 67 -25.02 15.50 -7.65
C ALA A 67 -25.59 16.91 -7.84
N GLY A 68 -26.62 17.01 -8.67
CA GLY A 68 -27.49 18.16 -8.81
C GLY A 68 -28.95 17.79 -8.56
N LEU A 69 -29.87 18.62 -9.08
CA LEU A 69 -31.30 18.32 -9.06
C LEU A 69 -31.59 17.21 -10.07
N GLN A 70 -32.01 16.03 -9.60
CA GLN A 70 -32.34 14.85 -10.42
C GLN A 70 -31.24 14.39 -11.39
N THR A 71 -30.02 14.85 -11.18
CA THR A 71 -28.89 14.66 -12.08
C THR A 71 -27.64 14.30 -11.30
N VAL A 72 -26.77 13.48 -11.90
CA VAL A 72 -25.46 13.14 -11.35
C VAL A 72 -24.45 13.11 -12.48
N ARG A 73 -23.28 13.70 -12.26
CA ARG A 73 -22.09 13.44 -13.07
C ARG A 73 -21.17 12.49 -12.33
N VAL A 74 -20.65 11.51 -13.04
CA VAL A 74 -19.61 10.60 -12.55
C VAL A 74 -18.40 10.74 -13.46
N ASP A 75 -17.21 10.90 -12.87
CA ASP A 75 -15.93 10.98 -13.57
C ASP A 75 -15.04 9.79 -13.18
N TRP A 76 -14.25 9.27 -14.13
CA TRP A 76 -13.42 8.09 -13.95
C TRP A 76 -12.10 8.16 -14.71
N ARG A 77 -11.14 7.34 -14.25
CA ARG A 77 -9.90 7.00 -14.95
C ARG A 77 -10.11 5.78 -15.81
N LEU A 78 -9.58 5.81 -17.03
CA LEU A 78 -9.47 4.64 -17.88
C LEU A 78 -8.22 3.83 -17.52
N PRO A 79 -8.23 2.50 -17.74
CA PRO A 79 -7.05 1.67 -17.57
C PRO A 79 -5.94 2.13 -18.51
N ARG A 80 -4.70 1.77 -18.18
CA ARG A 80 -3.58 1.93 -19.10
C ARG A 80 -3.87 1.09 -20.35
N GLU A 81 -3.60 1.63 -21.54
CA GLU A 81 -3.69 0.83 -22.76
C GLU A 81 -2.73 -0.36 -22.67
N SER A 82 -3.26 -1.55 -22.39
CA SER A 82 -2.48 -2.77 -22.47
C SER A 82 -2.22 -3.08 -23.94
N LYS A 83 -0.94 -3.21 -24.32
CA LYS A 83 -0.55 -3.62 -25.68
C LYS A 83 -1.11 -4.99 -26.08
N THR A 84 -1.56 -5.80 -25.13
CA THR A 84 -1.94 -7.20 -25.33
C THR A 84 -3.39 -7.52 -25.02
N LYS A 85 -4.10 -6.68 -24.26
CA LYS A 85 -5.50 -6.91 -23.87
C LYS A 85 -6.33 -5.65 -24.09
N SER A 86 -7.49 -5.81 -24.72
CA SER A 86 -8.52 -4.79 -24.74
C SER A 86 -9.44 -5.02 -23.55
N PHE A 87 -9.85 -3.94 -22.87
CA PHE A 87 -10.73 -4.01 -21.72
C PHE A 87 -12.05 -3.32 -22.01
N GLU A 88 -13.10 -3.81 -21.37
CA GLU A 88 -14.40 -3.16 -21.31
C GLU A 88 -14.65 -2.70 -19.87
N LEU A 89 -15.00 -1.43 -19.73
CA LEU A 89 -15.45 -0.85 -18.48
C LEU A 89 -16.96 -0.68 -18.48
N ALA A 90 -17.56 -0.81 -17.29
CA ALA A 90 -18.96 -0.60 -17.04
C ALA A 90 -19.17 0.23 -15.77
N LEU A 91 -20.15 1.13 -15.82
CA LEU A 91 -20.61 1.86 -14.64
C LEU A 91 -21.85 1.17 -14.08
N PHE A 92 -21.83 0.94 -12.77
CA PHE A 92 -22.92 0.36 -12.00
C PHE A 92 -23.47 1.40 -11.02
N MET A 93 -24.74 1.26 -10.68
CA MET A 93 -25.45 2.13 -9.75
C MET A 93 -26.44 1.32 -8.94
N SER A 94 -26.47 1.51 -7.63
CA SER A 94 -27.46 0.91 -6.72
C SER A 94 -27.79 1.87 -5.58
N THR A 95 -28.92 1.64 -4.91
CA THR A 95 -29.25 2.29 -3.63
C THR A 95 -28.61 1.57 -2.44
N ASP A 96 -28.00 0.41 -2.67
CA ASP A 96 -27.32 -0.40 -1.69
C ASP A 96 -25.85 -0.59 -2.13
N ARG A 97 -24.92 -0.20 -1.25
CA ARG A 97 -23.48 -0.18 -1.51
C ARG A 97 -22.90 -1.58 -1.73
N ASP A 98 -23.51 -2.60 -1.14
CA ASP A 98 -22.96 -3.96 -1.15
C ASP A 98 -23.39 -4.74 -2.41
N THR A 99 -24.55 -4.40 -2.96
CA THR A 99 -25.15 -5.08 -4.11
C THR A 99 -25.00 -4.29 -5.43
N ILE A 100 -24.13 -3.26 -5.47
CA ILE A 100 -23.89 -2.41 -6.65
C ILE A 100 -23.69 -3.24 -7.93
N PHE A 101 -22.93 -4.32 -7.84
CA PHE A 101 -22.52 -5.13 -8.99
C PHE A 101 -23.45 -6.31 -9.31
N ASP A 102 -24.51 -6.52 -8.54
CA ASP A 102 -25.50 -7.59 -8.77
C ASP A 102 -26.47 -7.24 -9.91
N GLY A 103 -26.61 -5.94 -10.21
CA GLY A 103 -27.47 -5.41 -11.25
C GLY A 103 -26.83 -5.36 -12.63
N THR A 104 -27.60 -4.91 -13.62
CA THR A 104 -27.08 -4.57 -14.96
C THR A 104 -26.32 -3.25 -14.89
N PRO A 105 -25.17 -3.09 -15.60
CA PRO A 105 -24.54 -1.80 -15.78
C PRO A 105 -25.52 -0.74 -16.30
N ILE A 106 -25.42 0.47 -15.78
CA ILE A 106 -26.17 1.62 -16.30
C ILE A 106 -25.53 2.19 -17.58
N ALA A 107 -24.23 1.96 -17.76
CA ALA A 107 -23.50 2.28 -18.98
C ALA A 107 -22.39 1.26 -19.24
N ALA A 108 -22.36 0.69 -20.44
CA ALA A 108 -21.31 -0.20 -20.94
C ALA A 108 -21.34 -0.24 -22.48
N PRO A 109 -20.20 -0.22 -23.18
CA PRO A 109 -18.87 0.09 -22.67
C PRO A 109 -18.76 1.56 -22.28
N LEU A 110 -17.99 1.88 -21.23
CA LEU A 110 -17.64 3.28 -20.95
C LEU A 110 -16.67 3.83 -22.00
N ARG A 111 -16.95 5.04 -22.48
CA ARG A 111 -16.09 5.83 -23.36
C ARG A 111 -15.88 7.22 -22.76
N GLY A 112 -14.72 7.83 -23.02
CA GLY A 112 -14.35 9.10 -22.41
C GLY A 112 -14.05 8.95 -20.91
N THR A 113 -14.19 10.04 -20.16
CA THR A 113 -13.81 10.12 -18.73
C THR A 113 -14.96 10.51 -17.82
N SER A 114 -16.17 10.70 -18.35
CA SER A 114 -17.33 11.17 -17.57
C SER A 114 -18.67 10.83 -18.20
N LEU A 115 -19.73 10.72 -17.38
CA LEU A 115 -21.12 10.57 -17.79
C LEU A 115 -22.03 11.44 -16.92
N VAL A 116 -23.00 12.12 -17.54
CA VAL A 116 -24.13 12.76 -16.86
C VAL A 116 -25.35 11.87 -16.96
N LEU A 117 -25.97 11.59 -15.82
CA LEU A 117 -27.19 10.81 -15.66
C LEU A 117 -28.32 11.77 -15.27
N ASP A 118 -29.46 11.65 -15.94
CA ASP A 118 -30.65 12.45 -15.69
C ASP A 118 -31.83 11.59 -15.21
N GLY A 119 -32.86 12.23 -14.65
CA GLY A 119 -34.11 11.58 -14.25
C GLY A 119 -33.98 10.75 -12.96
N LEU A 120 -32.98 11.06 -12.14
CA LEU A 120 -32.78 10.44 -10.84
C LEU A 120 -33.77 10.99 -9.80
N THR A 121 -34.04 10.23 -8.74
CA THR A 121 -34.96 10.68 -7.68
C THR A 121 -34.19 11.49 -6.63
N ASP A 122 -34.66 12.71 -6.35
CA ASP A 122 -34.08 13.56 -5.31
C ASP A 122 -34.24 12.92 -3.91
N GLY A 123 -33.23 13.11 -3.06
CA GLY A 123 -33.18 12.59 -1.69
C GLY A 123 -32.85 11.09 -1.60
N VAL A 124 -32.70 10.38 -2.72
CA VAL A 124 -32.29 8.98 -2.74
C VAL A 124 -30.77 8.90 -2.77
N ARG A 125 -30.18 8.22 -1.78
CA ARG A 125 -28.75 7.91 -1.78
C ARG A 125 -28.46 6.87 -2.85
N LEU A 126 -27.48 7.18 -3.69
CA LEU A 126 -27.02 6.32 -4.77
C LEU A 126 -25.53 6.03 -4.58
N HIS A 127 -25.14 4.80 -4.88
CA HIS A 127 -23.76 4.36 -4.87
C HIS A 127 -23.35 3.95 -6.27
N PHE A 128 -22.20 4.46 -6.70
CA PHE A 128 -21.60 4.17 -7.99
C PHE A 128 -20.37 3.28 -7.81
N GLY A 129 -20.21 2.32 -8.69
CA GLY A 129 -19.05 1.45 -8.76
C GLY A 129 -18.66 1.20 -10.21
N MET A 130 -17.37 0.96 -10.46
CA MET A 130 -16.88 0.61 -11.77
C MET A 130 -16.54 -0.89 -11.83
N GLY A 131 -16.96 -1.54 -12.92
CA GLY A 131 -16.59 -2.90 -13.23
C GLY A 131 -15.68 -2.95 -14.45
N ILE A 132 -14.73 -3.88 -14.46
CA ILE A 132 -13.83 -4.16 -15.57
C ILE A 132 -13.94 -5.63 -16.00
N ARG A 133 -13.81 -5.89 -17.30
CA ARG A 133 -13.64 -7.24 -17.86
C ARG A 133 -12.79 -7.21 -19.13
N GLU A 134 -12.35 -8.38 -19.58
CA GLU A 134 -11.70 -8.50 -20.88
C GLU A 134 -12.72 -8.23 -22.00
N ALA A 135 -12.36 -7.39 -22.96
CA ALA A 135 -13.16 -7.19 -24.16
C ALA A 135 -13.07 -8.43 -25.05
N ALA A 136 -14.14 -8.76 -25.80
CA ALA A 136 -14.12 -9.94 -26.64
C ALA A 136 -13.06 -9.80 -27.75
N SER A 137 -12.18 -10.79 -27.86
CA SER A 137 -11.09 -10.83 -28.84
C SER A 137 -11.63 -11.00 -30.27
N SER A 138 -12.06 -9.93 -30.95
CA SER A 138 -12.11 -9.83 -32.43
C SER A 138 -12.67 -8.52 -33.03
N GLY A 139 -13.10 -7.53 -32.24
CA GLY A 139 -13.52 -6.23 -32.77
C GLY A 139 -12.67 -5.11 -32.18
N GLY A 140 -12.21 -4.17 -33.02
CA GLY A 140 -11.68 -2.91 -32.51
C GLY A 140 -12.70 -2.21 -31.61
N MET A 141 -12.26 -1.17 -30.88
CA MET A 141 -13.04 -0.41 -29.89
C MET A 141 -14.41 0.13 -30.38
N ASP A 142 -14.77 -0.05 -31.64
CA ASP A 142 -15.96 0.47 -32.31
C ASP A 142 -17.08 -0.55 -32.57
N ASP A 143 -16.95 -1.83 -32.16
CA ASP A 143 -18.03 -2.82 -32.30
C ASP A 143 -18.83 -3.02 -30.99
N PRO A 144 -20.05 -2.46 -30.86
CA PRO A 144 -20.88 -2.60 -29.66
C PRO A 144 -21.52 -3.99 -29.48
N ALA A 145 -21.31 -4.95 -30.39
CA ALA A 145 -21.92 -6.27 -30.33
C ALA A 145 -21.11 -7.34 -29.58
N LEU A 146 -20.03 -6.96 -28.90
CA LEU A 146 -19.03 -7.88 -28.35
C LEU A 146 -18.94 -7.83 -26.83
N SER A 147 -19.99 -8.24 -26.13
CA SER A 147 -19.91 -8.52 -24.69
C SER A 147 -18.96 -9.72 -24.47
N GLY A 148 -17.84 -9.50 -23.79
CA GLY A 148 -17.04 -10.60 -23.25
C GLY A 148 -17.94 -11.50 -22.40
N GLY A 149 -17.90 -12.82 -22.60
CA GLY A 149 -18.78 -13.77 -21.90
C GLY A 149 -18.53 -13.89 -20.38
N THR A 150 -17.64 -13.08 -19.82
CA THR A 150 -17.29 -13.06 -18.39
C THR A 150 -18.03 -11.95 -17.64
N ALA A 151 -18.28 -12.19 -16.36
CA ALA A 151 -18.82 -11.19 -15.45
C ALA A 151 -17.84 -10.01 -15.30
N PHE A 152 -18.38 -8.82 -14.98
CA PHE A 152 -17.56 -7.69 -14.59
C PHE A 152 -16.99 -7.93 -13.19
N ILE A 153 -15.72 -7.57 -12.99
CA ILE A 153 -15.05 -7.59 -11.70
C ILE A 153 -14.99 -6.14 -11.17
N PRO A 154 -15.33 -5.88 -9.89
CA PRO A 154 -15.22 -4.55 -9.32
C PRO A 154 -13.79 -3.97 -9.41
N THR A 155 -13.67 -2.68 -9.70
CA THR A 155 -12.39 -1.95 -9.69
C THR A 155 -12.53 -0.55 -9.07
N GLY A 156 -11.48 -0.09 -8.40
CA GLY A 156 -11.37 1.24 -7.80
C GLY A 156 -12.25 1.49 -6.58
N ALA A 157 -12.50 2.77 -6.29
CA ALA A 157 -13.40 3.22 -5.23
C ALA A 157 -14.89 3.09 -5.60
N ARG A 158 -15.75 3.01 -4.57
CA ARG A 158 -17.21 3.17 -4.68
C ARG A 158 -17.57 4.56 -4.17
N LEU A 159 -18.38 5.31 -4.91
CA LEU A 159 -18.69 6.70 -4.57
C LEU A 159 -20.18 6.89 -4.27
N THR A 160 -20.47 7.65 -3.21
CA THR A 160 -21.83 7.98 -2.78
C THR A 160 -22.32 9.32 -3.33
N VAL A 161 -23.57 9.45 -3.73
CA VAL A 161 -24.17 10.75 -4.03
C VAL A 161 -25.63 10.78 -3.61
N THR A 162 -26.19 11.98 -3.45
CA THR A 162 -27.63 12.17 -3.21
C THR A 162 -28.12 13.33 -4.07
N PRO A 163 -28.82 13.06 -5.19
CA PRO A 163 -29.47 14.10 -5.98
C PRO A 163 -30.42 14.92 -5.12
N GLY A 164 -30.51 16.23 -5.38
CA GLY A 164 -31.35 17.11 -4.58
C GLY A 164 -31.06 18.59 -4.81
N PRO A 165 -31.67 19.47 -4.00
CA PRO A 165 -31.48 20.91 -4.09
C PRO A 165 -29.99 21.30 -4.02
N ILE A 166 -29.66 22.34 -4.78
CA ILE A 166 -28.31 22.91 -4.89
C ILE A 166 -28.29 24.25 -4.17
N VAL A 167 -27.23 24.50 -3.41
CA VAL A 167 -26.86 25.82 -2.90
C VAL A 167 -25.65 26.33 -3.69
N TYR A 168 -25.80 27.46 -4.37
CA TYR A 168 -24.78 28.00 -5.28
C TYR A 168 -23.82 28.96 -4.56
N VAL A 169 -22.52 28.85 -4.89
CA VAL A 169 -21.44 29.72 -4.39
C VAL A 169 -20.66 30.28 -5.57
N ASP A 170 -20.53 31.59 -5.63
CA ASP A 170 -19.77 32.32 -6.65
C ASP A 170 -19.03 33.48 -5.98
N GLY A 171 -17.69 33.43 -5.93
CA GLY A 171 -16.88 34.46 -5.28
C GLY A 171 -17.01 35.86 -5.89
N ASP A 172 -17.50 35.96 -7.13
CA ASP A 172 -17.77 37.23 -7.82
C ASP A 172 -19.19 37.76 -7.58
N ALA A 173 -20.06 37.01 -6.88
CA ALA A 173 -21.45 37.39 -6.65
C ALA A 173 -21.61 38.58 -5.70
N GLU A 174 -22.68 39.34 -5.90
CA GLU A 174 -23.03 40.45 -5.03
C GLU A 174 -23.62 39.94 -3.70
N ALA A 175 -23.06 40.37 -2.57
CA ALA A 175 -23.55 39.95 -1.25
C ALA A 175 -25.00 40.41 -0.95
N THR A 176 -25.48 41.45 -1.64
CA THR A 176 -26.80 42.02 -1.39
C THR A 176 -27.88 41.19 -2.08
N GLY A 177 -28.68 40.47 -1.28
CA GLY A 177 -29.78 39.65 -1.78
C GLY A 177 -29.39 38.22 -2.16
N ALA A 178 -28.16 37.80 -1.85
CA ALA A 178 -27.73 36.42 -1.99
C ALA A 178 -28.52 35.49 -1.07
N ASP A 179 -29.10 34.43 -1.64
CA ASP A 179 -29.82 33.37 -0.94
C ASP A 179 -29.37 31.96 -1.35
N GLY A 180 -28.49 31.85 -2.35
CA GLY A 180 -27.90 30.61 -2.84
C GLY A 180 -28.87 29.69 -3.57
N THR A 181 -30.11 30.11 -3.86
CA THR A 181 -31.13 29.22 -4.46
C THR A 181 -31.07 29.15 -5.99
N THR A 182 -30.44 30.13 -6.65
CA THR A 182 -30.15 30.13 -8.09
C THR A 182 -28.71 30.59 -8.35
N PRO A 183 -28.13 30.34 -9.53
CA PRO A 183 -26.84 30.90 -9.92
C PRO A 183 -26.75 32.43 -9.75
N GLU A 184 -27.81 33.17 -10.08
CA GLU A 184 -27.84 34.63 -9.99
C GLU A 184 -27.91 35.16 -8.56
N THR A 185 -28.37 34.34 -7.61
CA THR A 185 -28.45 34.68 -6.18
C THR A 185 -27.42 33.92 -5.35
N ALA A 186 -26.37 33.38 -5.98
CA ALA A 186 -25.30 32.62 -5.33
C ALA A 186 -24.67 33.39 -4.15
N PHE A 187 -24.24 32.64 -3.15
CA PHE A 187 -23.48 33.23 -2.04
C PHE A 187 -22.07 33.60 -2.48
N PRO A 188 -21.55 34.79 -2.10
CA PRO A 188 -20.14 35.13 -2.34
C PRO A 188 -19.15 34.36 -1.46
N ASP A 189 -19.65 33.67 -0.44
CA ASP A 189 -18.85 33.02 0.59
C ASP A 189 -19.33 31.58 0.81
N PRO A 190 -18.48 30.56 0.62
CA PRO A 190 -18.85 29.16 0.82
C PRO A 190 -19.35 28.86 2.24
N ARG A 191 -18.90 29.60 3.26
CA ARG A 191 -19.33 29.41 4.66
C ARG A 191 -20.84 29.62 4.84
N LEU A 192 -21.41 30.59 4.11
CA LEU A 192 -22.84 30.87 4.16
C LEU A 192 -23.65 29.75 3.50
N ALA A 193 -23.19 29.26 2.35
CA ALA A 193 -23.84 28.14 1.67
C ALA A 193 -23.85 26.87 2.51
N ILE A 194 -22.73 26.56 3.17
CA ILE A 194 -22.60 25.39 4.05
C ILE A 194 -23.50 25.52 5.28
N LEU A 195 -23.61 26.72 5.86
CA LEU A 195 -24.55 26.99 6.94
C LEU A 195 -26.02 26.75 6.50
N VAL A 196 -26.39 27.21 5.31
CA VAL A 196 -27.74 27.01 4.75
C VAL A 196 -27.99 25.52 4.48
N ALA A 197 -27.07 24.83 3.80
CA ALA A 197 -27.18 23.41 3.50
C ALA A 197 -27.29 22.57 4.79
N GLY A 198 -26.40 22.78 5.75
CA GLY A 198 -26.40 22.01 7.01
C GLY A 198 -27.60 22.28 7.90
N PHE A 199 -27.90 23.55 8.21
CA PHE A 199 -28.87 23.89 9.25
C PHE A 199 -30.29 24.15 8.74
N GLN A 200 -30.44 24.67 7.52
CA GLN A 200 -31.77 25.02 6.99
C GLN A 200 -32.36 23.88 6.16
N LEU A 201 -31.52 23.19 5.39
CA LEU A 201 -31.94 22.09 4.52
C LEU A 201 -31.75 20.71 5.18
N GLY A 202 -30.95 20.62 6.25
CA GLY A 202 -30.66 19.36 6.93
C GLY A 202 -29.80 18.43 6.07
N GLY A 203 -28.88 19.00 5.28
CA GLY A 203 -28.13 18.32 4.22
C GLY A 203 -28.30 18.97 2.86
N GLY A 204 -27.41 18.67 1.92
CA GLY A 204 -27.58 19.11 0.53
C GLY A 204 -26.29 19.27 -0.26
N ASN A 205 -26.48 19.56 -1.55
CA ASN A 205 -25.38 19.75 -2.50
C ASN A 205 -25.01 21.24 -2.55
N VAL A 206 -23.73 21.56 -2.36
CA VAL A 206 -23.17 22.90 -2.49
C VAL A 206 -22.30 22.93 -3.74
N TRP A 207 -22.67 23.75 -4.72
CA TRP A 207 -21.91 23.90 -5.96
C TRP A 207 -21.09 25.18 -5.90
N VAL A 208 -19.79 25.04 -6.07
CA VAL A 208 -18.82 26.13 -5.96
C VAL A 208 -18.22 26.42 -7.33
N ARG A 209 -18.36 27.68 -7.76
CA ARG A 209 -17.80 28.16 -9.02
C ARG A 209 -16.27 28.07 -9.00
N SER A 210 -15.66 27.85 -10.16
CA SER A 210 -14.23 28.01 -10.40
C SER A 210 -13.78 29.42 -10.01
N GLY A 211 -12.62 29.52 -9.38
CA GLY A 211 -12.12 30.76 -8.81
C GLY A 211 -11.28 30.54 -7.56
N VAL A 212 -10.78 31.64 -7.00
CA VAL A 212 -9.98 31.65 -5.78
C VAL A 212 -10.81 32.22 -4.63
N TYR A 213 -10.88 31.48 -3.54
CA TYR A 213 -11.58 31.88 -2.33
C TYR A 213 -10.58 31.99 -1.18
N ASP A 214 -10.40 33.20 -0.66
CA ASP A 214 -9.44 33.47 0.41
C ASP A 214 -10.08 33.33 1.80
N ASN A 215 -9.27 32.91 2.77
CA ASN A 215 -9.67 32.77 4.17
C ASN A 215 -10.85 31.82 4.37
N VAL A 216 -10.84 30.71 3.63
CA VAL A 216 -11.86 29.68 3.77
C VAL A 216 -11.61 28.91 5.05
N GLY A 217 -12.66 28.76 5.85
CA GLY A 217 -12.65 27.98 7.08
C GLY A 217 -14.08 27.65 7.49
N PHE A 218 -14.44 26.37 7.57
CA PHE A 218 -15.79 25.96 7.95
C PHE A 218 -15.85 24.60 8.63
N ILE A 219 -16.95 24.39 9.34
CA ILE A 219 -17.31 23.10 9.91
C ILE A 219 -18.55 22.60 9.16
N ALA A 220 -18.41 21.46 8.49
CA ALA A 220 -19.49 20.72 7.89
C ALA A 220 -20.05 19.73 8.93
N HIS A 221 -21.12 20.15 9.62
CA HIS A 221 -21.82 19.29 10.56
C HIS A 221 -22.70 18.25 9.84
N GLY A 222 -22.62 17.00 10.29
CA GLY A 222 -23.24 15.82 9.72
C GLY A 222 -24.73 15.93 9.48
N ALA A 223 -25.09 16.07 8.20
CA ALA A 223 -26.40 15.76 7.63
C ALA A 223 -26.33 15.53 6.09
N GLY A 224 -25.18 15.14 5.53
CA GLY A 224 -25.06 14.88 4.09
C GLY A 224 -24.81 16.16 3.32
N ILE A 225 -23.88 16.96 3.83
CA ILE A 225 -23.36 18.14 3.13
C ILE A 225 -22.34 17.63 2.13
N HIS A 226 -22.60 17.88 0.85
CA HIS A 226 -21.71 17.51 -0.24
C HIS A 226 -21.25 18.78 -0.95
N VAL A 227 -19.96 19.06 -0.90
CA VAL A 227 -19.39 20.27 -1.46
C VAL A 227 -18.61 19.90 -2.73
N TYR A 228 -18.98 20.53 -3.84
CA TYR A 228 -18.45 20.23 -5.17
C TYR A 228 -17.85 21.49 -5.81
N GLY A 229 -16.58 21.42 -6.17
CA GLY A 229 -15.88 22.45 -6.95
C GLY A 229 -15.92 22.16 -8.44
N GLY A 230 -15.34 23.08 -9.23
CA GLY A 230 -15.12 22.89 -10.66
C GLY A 230 -16.19 23.45 -11.58
N PHE A 231 -17.15 24.24 -11.07
CA PHE A 231 -18.27 24.73 -11.89
C PHE A 231 -17.93 26.03 -12.63
N GLY A 232 -18.22 26.09 -13.93
CA GLY A 232 -18.22 27.35 -14.67
C GLY A 232 -19.30 28.32 -14.19
N ALA A 233 -19.33 29.54 -14.75
CA ALA A 233 -20.31 30.57 -14.37
C ALA A 233 -21.78 30.16 -14.57
N ASP A 234 -22.03 29.26 -15.52
CA ASP A 234 -23.38 28.74 -15.81
C ASP A 234 -23.80 27.61 -14.85
N PHE A 235 -22.89 27.15 -13.96
CA PHE A 235 -23.10 26.01 -13.08
C PHE A 235 -23.59 24.75 -13.82
N ASP A 236 -23.11 24.51 -15.04
CA ASP A 236 -23.49 23.33 -15.80
C ASP A 236 -22.67 22.10 -15.39
N LEU A 237 -23.37 21.10 -14.87
CA LEU A 237 -22.80 19.82 -14.46
C LEU A 237 -22.06 19.11 -15.61
N ALA A 238 -22.53 19.23 -16.86
CA ALA A 238 -21.88 18.62 -18.02
C ALA A 238 -20.51 19.22 -18.36
N THR A 239 -20.23 20.43 -17.90
CA THR A 239 -18.95 21.13 -18.13
C THR A 239 -18.09 21.28 -16.87
N ARG A 240 -18.52 20.71 -15.74
CA ARG A 240 -17.75 20.67 -14.49
C ARG A 240 -16.36 20.10 -14.73
N ASP A 241 -15.34 20.77 -14.18
CA ASP A 241 -13.94 20.42 -14.31
C ASP A 241 -13.27 20.32 -12.92
N THR A 242 -12.87 19.10 -12.55
CA THR A 242 -12.19 18.81 -11.28
C THR A 242 -10.67 18.91 -11.37
N SER A 243 -10.13 19.42 -12.48
CA SER A 243 -8.69 19.58 -12.64
C SER A 243 -8.09 20.46 -11.54
N PRO A 244 -6.88 20.14 -11.04
CA PRO A 244 -6.18 20.96 -10.06
C PRO A 244 -6.09 22.44 -10.50
N GLY A 245 -6.30 23.36 -9.56
CA GLY A 245 -6.25 24.81 -9.80
C GLY A 245 -7.55 25.44 -10.29
N THR A 246 -8.60 24.67 -10.58
CA THR A 246 -9.87 25.21 -11.09
C THR A 246 -10.70 25.92 -10.01
N THR A 247 -10.91 25.26 -8.86
CA THR A 247 -11.51 25.89 -7.66
C THR A 247 -10.51 25.80 -6.51
N ILE A 248 -10.02 26.95 -6.07
CA ILE A 248 -8.93 27.07 -5.09
C ILE A 248 -9.48 27.67 -3.81
N PHE A 249 -9.27 26.98 -2.69
CA PHE A 249 -9.47 27.54 -1.37
C PHE A 249 -8.12 27.81 -0.72
N ASN A 250 -7.89 29.08 -0.39
CA ASN A 250 -6.72 29.51 0.37
C ASN A 250 -7.08 29.53 1.85
N ALA A 251 -6.23 28.87 2.63
CA ALA A 251 -6.36 28.87 4.07
C ALA A 251 -6.13 30.29 4.64
N ALA A 252 -6.80 30.60 5.75
CA ALA A 252 -6.67 31.89 6.40
C ALA A 252 -5.27 32.04 7.07
N PRO A 253 -4.70 33.26 7.11
CA PRO A 253 -3.50 33.51 7.88
C PRO A 253 -3.72 33.17 9.36
N ASP A 254 -2.85 32.34 9.91
CA ASP A 254 -2.95 31.91 11.29
C ASP A 254 -2.79 33.08 12.27
N ASN A 255 -3.56 33.05 13.35
CA ASN A 255 -3.43 33.98 14.46
C ASN A 255 -2.64 33.35 15.63
N LEU A 256 -1.62 32.53 15.33
CA LEU A 256 -0.50 32.09 16.18
C LEU A 256 -0.81 31.47 17.55
N ASN A 257 -2.08 31.26 17.93
CA ASN A 257 -2.44 30.79 19.27
C ASN A 257 -3.39 29.57 19.30
N THR A 258 -3.86 29.10 18.15
CA THR A 258 -4.62 27.85 18.02
C THR A 258 -4.26 27.21 16.69
N PRO A 259 -3.87 25.92 16.63
CA PRO A 259 -3.70 25.22 15.37
C PRO A 259 -4.99 25.38 14.57
N THR A 260 -4.92 26.12 13.47
CA THR A 260 -6.07 26.39 12.62
C THR A 260 -6.28 25.19 11.71
N LEU A 261 -7.50 24.66 11.73
CA LEU A 261 -8.03 23.68 10.81
C LEU A 261 -8.87 24.43 9.77
N MET A 262 -8.70 24.10 8.50
CA MET A 262 -9.44 24.76 7.43
C MET A 262 -10.85 24.16 7.28
N ILE A 263 -10.98 22.85 7.14
CA ILE A 263 -12.26 22.17 6.95
C ILE A 263 -12.41 21.07 8.00
N GLU A 264 -13.42 21.17 8.85
CA GLU A 264 -13.80 20.09 9.75
C GLU A 264 -15.08 19.42 9.26
N MET A 265 -15.04 18.11 9.08
CA MET A 265 -16.22 17.27 8.88
C MET A 265 -16.46 16.51 10.18
N GLN A 266 -17.64 16.70 10.78
CA GLN A 266 -17.95 16.05 12.05
C GLN A 266 -19.41 15.60 12.10
N SER A 267 -19.66 14.43 12.67
CA SER A 267 -21.01 14.01 13.03
C SER A 267 -21.44 14.66 14.35
N LEU A 268 -22.69 15.12 14.43
CA LEU A 268 -23.28 15.52 15.71
C LEU A 268 -23.89 14.27 16.36
N ALA A 269 -23.22 13.74 17.38
CA ALA A 269 -23.54 12.47 18.05
C ALA A 269 -25.06 12.20 18.23
N GLN A 270 -25.46 10.93 17.99
CA GLN A 270 -26.80 10.30 18.15
C GLN A 270 -27.66 10.07 16.88
N ILE A 271 -27.10 10.07 15.67
CA ILE A 271 -27.87 9.66 14.48
C ILE A 271 -27.55 8.20 14.12
N PRO A 272 -28.54 7.27 14.16
CA PRO A 272 -28.28 5.85 13.94
C PRO A 272 -28.03 5.49 12.47
N ILE A 273 -26.93 4.76 12.22
CA ILE A 273 -26.66 3.62 11.30
C ILE A 273 -26.98 3.77 9.78
N ASP A 274 -27.66 4.83 9.32
CA ASP A 274 -27.73 5.22 7.90
C ASP A 274 -26.93 6.52 7.67
N GLU A 275 -25.73 6.60 8.25
CA GLU A 275 -25.05 7.88 8.48
C GLU A 275 -24.86 8.70 7.20
N PRO A 276 -25.19 10.01 7.22
CA PRO A 276 -24.90 10.89 6.12
C PRO A 276 -23.39 11.01 5.89
N VAL A 277 -22.96 10.70 4.66
CA VAL A 277 -21.56 10.85 4.24
C VAL A 277 -21.26 12.32 3.98
N ALA A 278 -20.15 12.83 4.52
CA ALA A 278 -19.65 14.15 4.15
C ALA A 278 -18.76 14.04 2.90
N ILE A 279 -18.96 14.92 1.91
CA ILE A 279 -18.21 14.84 0.64
C ILE A 279 -17.53 16.17 0.36
N LEU A 280 -16.24 16.11 0.01
CA LEU A 280 -15.49 17.21 -0.57
C LEU A 280 -14.86 16.75 -1.88
N ASP A 281 -15.19 17.44 -2.97
CA ASP A 281 -14.90 16.95 -4.32
C ASP A 281 -14.48 18.07 -5.30
N GLY A 282 -13.28 17.96 -5.86
CA GLY A 282 -12.80 18.82 -6.95
C GLY A 282 -12.25 20.17 -6.50
N PHE A 283 -11.41 20.19 -5.45
CA PHE A 283 -10.82 21.40 -4.89
C PHE A 283 -9.29 21.33 -4.84
N THR A 284 -8.66 22.48 -5.02
CA THR A 284 -7.30 22.71 -4.55
C THR A 284 -7.35 23.45 -3.22
N LEU A 285 -6.70 22.89 -2.19
CA LEU A 285 -6.60 23.47 -0.85
C LEU A 285 -5.15 23.88 -0.61
N GLU A 286 -4.92 25.17 -0.39
CA GLU A 286 -3.58 25.74 -0.20
C GLU A 286 -3.41 26.28 1.23
N GLY A 287 -2.50 25.67 1.99
CA GLY A 287 -2.24 26.02 3.39
C GLY A 287 -1.38 27.27 3.57
N ASN A 288 -0.69 27.73 2.51
CA ASN A 288 0.22 28.87 2.50
C ASN A 288 1.29 28.85 3.61
N THR A 289 1.65 27.66 4.11
CA THR A 289 2.55 27.40 5.25
C THR A 289 2.11 28.10 6.54
N GLN A 290 0.80 28.33 6.71
CA GLN A 290 0.27 29.07 7.86
C GLN A 290 -0.78 28.26 8.61
N THR A 291 -1.61 27.50 7.91
CA THR A 291 -2.64 26.65 8.54
C THR A 291 -2.09 25.28 8.88
N PHE A 292 -2.52 24.71 10.01
CA PHE A 292 -1.99 23.43 10.49
C PHE A 292 -2.51 22.25 9.67
N ARG A 293 -3.82 22.17 9.43
CA ARG A 293 -4.44 21.05 8.67
C ARG A 293 -5.46 21.53 7.66
N ALA A 294 -5.54 20.85 6.51
CA ALA A 294 -6.52 21.19 5.49
C ALA A 294 -7.89 20.61 5.83
N VAL A 295 -7.97 19.31 6.03
CA VAL A 295 -9.23 18.61 6.29
C VAL A 295 -9.11 17.74 7.52
N GLN A 296 -10.15 17.69 8.34
CA GLN A 296 -10.26 16.74 9.43
C GLN A 296 -11.63 16.08 9.39
N ALA A 297 -11.69 14.76 9.36
CA ALA A 297 -12.91 13.99 9.56
C ALA A 297 -12.91 13.43 10.99
N THR A 298 -13.89 13.84 11.79
CA THR A 298 -14.04 13.40 13.19
C THR A 298 -15.35 12.65 13.37
N ASN A 299 -15.25 11.37 13.73
CA ASN A 299 -16.40 10.48 14.00
C ASN A 299 -17.47 10.57 12.90
N THR A 300 -17.08 10.46 11.64
CA THR A 300 -18.00 10.59 10.50
C THR A 300 -17.50 9.78 9.31
N ALA A 301 -18.43 9.22 8.54
CA ALA A 301 -18.13 8.76 7.20
C ALA A 301 -17.81 9.97 6.29
N ALA A 302 -16.80 9.84 5.43
CA ALA A 302 -16.34 10.93 4.57
C ALA A 302 -15.78 10.44 3.24
N GLU A 303 -15.93 11.25 2.19
CA GLU A 303 -15.28 11.02 0.91
C GLU A 303 -14.51 12.26 0.43
N PHE A 304 -13.22 12.05 0.15
CA PHE A 304 -12.28 13.03 -0.39
C PHE A 304 -11.97 12.67 -1.84
N ARG A 305 -12.44 13.49 -2.77
CA ARG A 305 -12.44 13.16 -4.20
C ARG A 305 -11.77 14.25 -5.01
N ALA A 306 -10.86 13.87 -5.91
CA ALA A 306 -10.20 14.83 -6.80
C ALA A 306 -9.66 16.07 -6.07
N LEU A 307 -9.09 15.88 -4.87
CA LEU A 307 -8.53 16.96 -4.07
C LEU A 307 -7.07 17.16 -4.41
N ASN A 308 -6.58 18.40 -4.35
CA ASN A 308 -5.17 18.72 -4.37
C ASN A 308 -4.83 19.54 -3.13
N ILE A 309 -4.16 18.93 -2.16
CA ILE A 309 -3.89 19.51 -0.84
C ILE A 309 -2.39 19.75 -0.70
N SER A 310 -2.00 21.00 -0.45
CA SER A 310 -0.58 21.33 -0.31
C SER A 310 -0.28 22.52 0.60
N GLY A 311 0.95 22.53 1.14
CA GLY A 311 1.50 23.67 1.87
C GLY A 311 0.93 23.88 3.27
N PHE A 312 0.47 22.84 3.96
CA PHE A 312 0.04 22.91 5.36
C PHE A 312 1.20 22.66 6.34
N LEU A 313 1.10 23.20 7.57
CA LEU A 313 2.16 23.08 8.59
C LEU A 313 2.18 21.72 9.32
N GLY A 314 1.07 21.01 9.34
CA GLY A 314 0.94 19.62 9.81
C GLY A 314 0.46 18.75 8.66
N SER A 315 -0.47 17.83 8.95
CA SER A 315 -1.03 16.92 7.95
C SER A 315 -1.94 17.62 6.94
N GLY A 316 -1.96 17.09 5.70
CA GLY A 316 -2.94 17.50 4.69
C GLY A 316 -4.36 17.16 5.11
N ALA A 317 -4.61 15.89 5.47
CA ALA A 317 -5.87 15.44 6.04
C ALA A 317 -5.66 14.65 7.33
N HIS A 318 -6.63 14.76 8.26
CA HIS A 318 -6.65 14.01 9.51
C HIS A 318 -7.94 13.20 9.68
N LEU A 319 -7.79 11.92 10.02
CA LEU A 319 -8.90 11.05 10.39
C LEU A 319 -8.87 10.82 11.90
N GLN A 320 -9.98 11.10 12.56
CA GLN A 320 -10.12 10.82 13.98
C GLN A 320 -11.43 10.08 14.24
N ASN A 321 -11.33 8.88 14.78
CA ASN A 321 -12.48 8.21 15.37
C ASN A 321 -12.26 7.84 16.83
N SER A 322 -13.04 8.47 17.72
CA SER A 322 -13.05 8.14 19.15
C SER A 322 -14.26 7.29 19.56
N ASP A 323 -15.16 7.00 18.62
CA ASP A 323 -16.38 6.24 18.87
C ASP A 323 -16.12 4.74 18.77
N SER A 324 -17.04 3.94 19.33
CA SER A 324 -16.97 2.48 19.24
C SER A 324 -17.46 1.93 17.91
N GLN A 325 -18.05 2.79 17.07
CA GLN A 325 -18.58 2.44 15.76
C GLN A 325 -17.55 2.78 14.69
N GLU A 326 -17.49 1.94 13.66
CA GLU A 326 -16.66 2.14 12.48
C GLU A 326 -17.28 3.16 11.49
N TYR A 327 -16.41 3.90 10.80
CA TYR A 327 -16.80 4.83 9.74
C TYR A 327 -16.13 4.50 8.40
N ASP A 328 -16.88 4.64 7.31
CA ASP A 328 -16.35 4.51 5.95
C ASP A 328 -15.64 5.80 5.52
N ILE A 329 -14.35 5.70 5.18
CA ILE A 329 -13.56 6.77 4.58
C ILE A 329 -13.12 6.36 3.18
N VAL A 330 -13.39 7.22 2.18
CA VAL A 330 -12.93 7.02 0.81
C VAL A 330 -12.10 8.21 0.36
N VAL A 331 -10.88 7.95 -0.11
CA VAL A 331 -10.00 8.93 -0.72
C VAL A 331 -9.72 8.46 -2.14
N THR A 332 -10.10 9.23 -3.15
CA THR A 332 -9.87 8.85 -4.55
C THR A 332 -9.38 10.02 -5.40
N GLY A 333 -8.45 9.72 -6.31
CA GLY A 333 -7.94 10.68 -7.29
C GLY A 333 -7.38 11.95 -6.68
N SER A 334 -6.92 11.87 -5.42
CA SER A 334 -6.49 13.02 -4.64
C SER A 334 -4.97 13.05 -4.50
N SER A 335 -4.43 14.25 -4.34
CA SER A 335 -3.00 14.51 -4.14
C SER A 335 -2.78 15.23 -2.82
N PHE A 336 -1.82 14.76 -2.05
CA PHE A 336 -1.36 15.34 -0.78
C PHE A 336 0.13 15.57 -0.92
N SER A 337 0.54 16.83 -1.04
CA SER A 337 1.92 17.12 -1.41
C SER A 337 2.48 18.37 -0.76
N ASN A 338 3.77 18.36 -0.46
CA ASN A 338 4.48 19.50 0.12
C ASN A 338 3.84 20.02 1.42
N ASN A 339 3.26 19.12 2.22
CA ASN A 339 2.88 19.44 3.60
C ASN A 339 4.09 19.27 4.51
N VAL A 340 4.19 20.07 5.58
CA VAL A 340 5.33 20.01 6.51
C VAL A 340 5.25 18.78 7.41
N GLY A 341 4.05 18.34 7.77
CA GLY A 341 3.81 17.03 8.39
C GLY A 341 3.50 15.98 7.33
N GLU A 342 2.50 15.17 7.63
CA GLU A 342 2.09 14.01 6.85
C GLU A 342 1.27 14.43 5.62
N GLY A 343 1.21 13.59 4.59
CA GLY A 343 0.19 13.76 3.56
C GLY A 343 -1.21 13.59 4.14
N MET A 344 -1.43 12.48 4.86
CA MET A 344 -2.62 12.20 5.64
C MET A 344 -2.27 11.42 6.90
N ASP A 345 -2.87 11.76 8.05
CA ASP A 345 -2.72 11.03 9.31
C ASP A 345 -4.10 10.51 9.80
N GLY A 346 -4.12 9.42 10.58
CA GLY A 346 -5.38 8.85 11.05
C GLY A 346 -5.26 8.01 12.32
N ARG A 347 -6.30 8.01 13.15
CA ARG A 347 -6.39 7.15 14.35
C ARG A 347 -7.81 6.72 14.69
N GLY A 348 -7.97 5.52 15.24
CA GLY A 348 -9.26 4.96 15.65
C GLY A 348 -9.82 3.92 14.69
N ALA A 349 -11.14 3.66 14.76
CA ALA A 349 -11.79 2.59 14.00
C ALA A 349 -12.45 3.09 12.70
N PHE A 350 -11.93 2.71 11.54
CA PHE A 350 -12.56 3.06 10.25
C PHE A 350 -12.16 2.10 9.14
N ASP A 351 -13.05 1.96 8.17
CA ASP A 351 -12.77 1.35 6.87
C ASP A 351 -12.17 2.41 5.96
N LEU A 352 -10.94 2.22 5.47
CA LEU A 352 -10.23 3.19 4.63
C LEU A 352 -9.98 2.64 3.22
N VAL A 353 -10.51 3.34 2.21
CA VAL A 353 -10.20 3.11 0.80
C VAL A 353 -9.39 4.27 0.24
N VAL A 354 -8.21 4.00 -0.32
CA VAL A 354 -7.36 4.96 -1.03
C VAL A 354 -7.15 4.49 -2.47
N ASP A 355 -7.72 5.19 -3.45
CA ASP A 355 -7.71 4.74 -4.85
C ASP A 355 -7.11 5.78 -5.81
N GLY A 356 -5.97 5.43 -6.42
CA GLY A 356 -5.26 6.28 -7.37
C GLY A 356 -4.93 7.65 -6.81
N CYS A 357 -4.39 7.68 -5.59
CA CYS A 357 -3.95 8.90 -4.92
C CYS A 357 -2.44 9.08 -5.01
N VAL A 358 -1.98 10.30 -4.70
CA VAL A 358 -0.59 10.70 -4.75
C VAL A 358 -0.19 11.36 -3.43
N PHE A 359 0.86 10.85 -2.80
CA PHE A 359 1.44 11.34 -1.54
C PHE A 359 2.91 11.66 -1.76
N ASN A 360 3.20 12.93 -2.05
CA ASN A 360 4.52 13.33 -2.55
C ASN A 360 5.15 14.44 -1.72
N SER A 361 6.43 14.26 -1.38
CA SER A 361 7.26 15.33 -0.81
C SER A 361 6.65 15.96 0.44
N ASN A 362 5.97 15.16 1.27
CA ASN A 362 5.55 15.57 2.60
C ASN A 362 6.76 15.51 3.55
N GLY A 363 6.75 16.36 4.59
CA GLY A 363 7.91 16.53 5.48
C GLY A 363 8.14 15.35 6.41
N THR A 364 7.11 14.54 6.67
CA THR A 364 7.18 13.26 7.36
C THR A 364 6.64 12.14 6.46
N GLU A 365 5.58 11.44 6.83
CA GLU A 365 5.06 10.28 6.14
C GLU A 365 4.13 10.68 4.98
N GLY A 366 3.99 9.80 3.99
CA GLY A 366 2.96 9.96 2.96
C GLY A 366 1.55 9.76 3.55
N LEU A 367 1.34 8.61 4.18
CA LEU A 367 0.12 8.27 4.92
C LEU A 367 0.50 7.55 6.20
N ASP A 368 0.00 8.04 7.32
CA ASP A 368 0.27 7.51 8.67
C ASP A 368 -1.07 7.13 9.34
N LEU A 369 -1.17 5.90 9.85
CA LEU A 369 -2.28 5.43 10.68
C LEU A 369 -1.79 4.98 12.07
N ASP A 370 -1.30 5.93 12.85
CA ASP A 370 -1.01 5.80 14.28
C ASP A 370 -2.26 5.37 15.07
N ASP A 371 -2.24 4.17 15.65
CA ASP A 371 -3.36 3.53 16.35
C ASP A 371 -4.62 3.29 15.48
N TRP A 372 -4.49 2.53 14.38
CA TRP A 372 -5.66 2.01 13.67
C TRP A 372 -6.31 0.86 14.44
N ILE A 373 -7.55 1.03 14.87
CA ILE A 373 -8.20 0.15 15.85
C ILE A 373 -9.26 -0.73 15.22
N ALA A 374 -9.19 -2.04 15.46
CA ALA A 374 -10.28 -2.98 15.21
C ALA A 374 -11.17 -3.14 16.45
N PRO A 375 -12.45 -2.70 16.43
CA PRO A 375 -13.37 -2.92 17.54
C PRO A 375 -13.65 -4.41 17.83
N PRO A 376 -14.04 -4.78 19.06
CA PRO A 376 -14.37 -6.16 19.39
C PRO A 376 -15.57 -6.67 18.59
N GLY A 377 -15.43 -7.83 17.95
CA GLY A 377 -16.40 -8.48 17.08
C GLY A 377 -16.36 -8.00 15.63
N GLU A 378 -15.63 -6.93 15.33
CA GLU A 378 -15.67 -6.25 14.04
C GLU A 378 -14.42 -6.54 13.18
N ASN A 379 -14.53 -6.21 11.89
CA ASN A 379 -13.44 -6.28 10.92
C ASN A 379 -13.29 -4.93 10.24
N VAL A 380 -12.18 -4.25 10.50
CA VAL A 380 -11.80 -3.02 9.81
C VAL A 380 -10.90 -3.35 8.62
N SER A 381 -11.02 -2.59 7.54
CA SER A 381 -10.27 -2.81 6.31
C SER A 381 -9.53 -1.58 5.80
N LEU A 382 -8.32 -1.80 5.30
CA LEU A 382 -7.49 -0.82 4.62
C LEU A 382 -7.25 -1.34 3.20
N ARG A 383 -7.72 -0.59 2.20
CA ARG A 383 -7.49 -0.92 0.80
C ARG A 383 -6.84 0.25 0.07
N ILE A 384 -5.60 0.05 -0.36
CA ILE A 384 -4.85 1.04 -1.14
C ILE A 384 -4.58 0.48 -2.53
N THR A 385 -5.15 1.12 -3.55
CA THR A 385 -5.06 0.66 -4.93
C THR A 385 -4.46 1.71 -5.84
N GLY A 386 -3.47 1.30 -6.64
CA GLY A 386 -2.92 2.11 -7.72
C GLY A 386 -2.43 3.49 -7.27
N SER A 387 -1.88 3.62 -6.07
CA SER A 387 -1.48 4.90 -5.43
C SER A 387 0.04 5.06 -5.35
N ARG A 388 0.53 6.30 -5.27
CA ARG A 388 1.96 6.64 -5.26
C ARG A 388 2.36 7.36 -3.98
N PHE A 389 3.48 6.93 -3.42
CA PHE A 389 4.15 7.52 -2.26
C PHE A 389 5.59 7.83 -2.64
N PHE A 390 5.93 9.10 -2.78
CA PHE A 390 7.21 9.51 -3.35
C PHE A 390 7.90 10.63 -2.58
N GLY A 391 9.15 10.41 -2.18
CA GLY A 391 9.98 11.49 -1.67
C GLY A 391 9.50 12.07 -0.35
N ASN A 392 8.74 11.31 0.45
CA ASN A 392 8.32 11.75 1.79
C ASN A 392 9.51 11.71 2.76
N GLY A 393 9.52 12.57 3.76
CA GLY A 393 10.67 12.76 4.66
C GLY A 393 11.01 11.56 5.53
N THR A 394 10.03 10.70 5.80
CA THR A 394 10.17 9.45 6.57
C THR A 394 9.58 8.29 5.77
N GLU A 395 8.56 7.58 6.25
CA GLU A 395 7.96 6.42 5.59
C GLU A 395 7.02 6.84 4.43
N GLY A 396 6.88 5.99 3.42
CA GLY A 396 5.85 6.17 2.40
C GLY A 396 4.46 5.96 2.99
N LEU A 397 4.28 4.79 3.60
CA LEU A 397 3.06 4.38 4.31
C LEU A 397 3.47 3.78 5.65
N ASP A 398 2.84 4.26 6.72
CA ASP A 398 2.98 3.74 8.07
C ASP A 398 1.61 3.38 8.66
N VAL A 399 1.49 2.21 9.27
CA VAL A 399 0.21 1.70 9.80
C VAL A 399 0.45 0.86 11.05
N ASP A 400 -0.05 1.37 12.17
CA ASP A 400 -0.01 0.67 13.45
C ASP A 400 -1.38 0.03 13.72
N LEU A 401 -1.42 -1.30 13.70
CA LEU A 401 -2.63 -2.06 14.00
C LEU A 401 -2.73 -2.23 15.52
N ASN A 402 -3.73 -1.61 16.15
CA ASN A 402 -3.83 -1.59 17.62
C ASN A 402 -5.20 -2.05 18.16
N VAL A 403 -5.27 -2.37 19.45
CA VAL A 403 -6.52 -2.69 20.14
C VAL A 403 -7.14 -1.46 20.81
N PRO A 404 -8.45 -1.47 21.13
CA PRO A 404 -9.02 -0.41 21.94
C PRO A 404 -8.36 -0.31 23.33
N LEU A 405 -8.09 0.91 23.80
CA LEU A 405 -7.47 1.19 25.12
C LEU A 405 -8.12 0.47 26.32
N LEU A 406 -9.41 0.12 26.21
CA LEU A 406 -10.16 -0.63 27.23
C LEU A 406 -10.78 -1.89 26.62
N VAL A 407 -10.02 -2.98 26.61
CA VAL A 407 -10.53 -4.31 26.21
C VAL A 407 -11.35 -4.91 27.35
N LEU A 408 -12.66 -4.67 27.34
CA LEU A 408 -13.63 -5.30 28.25
C LEU A 408 -14.31 -6.53 27.62
N ASP A 409 -14.34 -6.59 26.29
CA ASP A 409 -14.87 -7.70 25.51
C ASP A 409 -13.71 -8.49 24.88
N LEU A 410 -13.78 -9.82 24.96
CA LEU A 410 -12.76 -10.76 24.48
C LEU A 410 -13.19 -11.44 23.17
N THR A 411 -14.17 -10.88 22.46
CA THR A 411 -14.60 -11.37 21.14
C THR A 411 -13.51 -11.25 20.07
N GLY A 412 -12.51 -10.40 20.28
CA GLY A 412 -11.40 -10.17 19.33
C GLY A 412 -11.77 -9.18 18.24
N GLY A 413 -10.80 -8.65 17.50
CA GLY A 413 -11.03 -7.79 16.32
C GLY A 413 -10.24 -8.30 15.13
N ARG A 414 -10.61 -7.87 13.92
CA ARG A 414 -9.93 -8.29 12.69
C ARG A 414 -9.47 -7.10 11.87
N PHE A 415 -8.28 -7.23 11.30
CA PHE A 415 -7.73 -6.31 10.32
C PHE A 415 -7.59 -6.99 8.97
N SER A 416 -8.05 -6.32 7.93
CA SER A 416 -7.85 -6.74 6.54
C SER A 416 -7.14 -5.64 5.75
N VAL A 417 -5.84 -5.83 5.49
CA VAL A 417 -5.01 -4.87 4.73
C VAL A 417 -4.74 -5.43 3.34
N GLU A 418 -5.15 -4.70 2.31
CA GLU A 418 -4.84 -4.98 0.90
C GLU A 418 -4.19 -3.76 0.22
N ILE A 419 -2.92 -3.91 -0.17
CA ILE A 419 -2.18 -2.90 -0.93
C ILE A 419 -1.84 -3.48 -2.30
N ARG A 420 -2.25 -2.77 -3.36
CA ARG A 420 -2.20 -3.30 -4.72
C ARG A 420 -1.75 -2.26 -5.73
N GLY A 421 -0.77 -2.61 -6.56
CA GLY A 421 -0.40 -1.77 -7.70
C GLY A 421 0.18 -0.42 -7.30
N CYS A 422 0.77 -0.31 -6.11
CA CYS A 422 1.26 0.95 -5.55
C CYS A 422 2.77 1.08 -5.74
N SER A 423 3.27 2.32 -5.75
CA SER A 423 4.70 2.63 -5.83
C SER A 423 5.15 3.43 -4.60
N PHE A 424 6.20 2.97 -3.93
CA PHE A 424 6.80 3.56 -2.74
C PHE A 424 8.28 3.86 -3.03
N GLU A 425 8.58 5.11 -3.34
CA GLU A 425 9.86 5.45 -3.95
C GLU A 425 10.52 6.63 -3.26
N ARG A 426 11.82 6.50 -2.94
CA ARG A 426 12.63 7.60 -2.41
C ARG A 426 12.10 8.22 -1.13
N ASN A 427 11.37 7.47 -0.32
CA ASN A 427 10.99 7.93 1.01
C ASN A 427 12.22 7.91 1.93
N GLY A 428 12.30 8.82 2.90
CA GLY A 428 13.46 8.98 3.76
C GLY A 428 13.73 7.80 4.70
N ARG A 429 12.73 6.95 4.92
CA ARG A 429 12.80 5.68 5.65
C ARG A 429 12.17 4.55 4.84
N ASP A 430 11.22 3.80 5.39
CA ASP A 430 10.65 2.62 4.75
C ASP A 430 9.72 3.02 3.60
N GLY A 431 9.63 2.17 2.58
CA GLY A 431 8.58 2.32 1.59
C GLY A 431 7.20 2.09 2.22
N VAL A 432 7.07 0.98 2.95
CA VAL A 432 5.88 0.59 3.72
C VAL A 432 6.32 0.00 5.05
N LEU A 433 5.70 0.47 6.14
CA LEU A 433 5.72 -0.14 7.46
C LEU A 433 4.29 -0.55 7.84
N LEU A 434 4.11 -1.82 8.23
CA LEU A 434 2.87 -2.34 8.82
C LEU A 434 3.21 -3.02 10.14
N ASP A 435 2.73 -2.46 11.25
CA ASP A 435 3.05 -2.92 12.61
C ASP A 435 1.83 -3.57 13.29
N MET A 436 2.02 -4.69 13.98
CA MET A 436 1.00 -5.43 14.71
C MET A 436 1.15 -5.27 16.23
N GLU A 437 0.75 -4.14 16.79
CA GLU A 437 0.83 -3.81 18.22
C GLU A 437 -0.25 -4.47 19.12
N TYR A 438 -0.64 -5.71 18.82
CA TYR A 438 -1.67 -6.44 19.59
C TYR A 438 -1.23 -7.83 20.06
N GLU A 439 0.07 -8.03 20.22
CA GLU A 439 0.69 -9.28 20.65
C GLU A 439 0.21 -9.81 22.00
N LEU A 440 -0.24 -8.92 22.89
CA LEU A 440 -0.82 -9.29 24.18
C LEU A 440 -2.30 -9.71 24.08
N TYR A 441 -2.90 -9.62 22.90
CA TYR A 441 -4.34 -9.81 22.64
C TYR A 441 -4.57 -10.88 21.56
N PRO A 442 -4.41 -12.18 21.87
CA PRO A 442 -4.43 -13.26 20.88
C PRO A 442 -5.80 -13.48 20.21
N GLN A 443 -6.85 -12.76 20.64
CA GLN A 443 -8.15 -12.76 19.97
C GLN A 443 -8.19 -11.81 18.77
N TRP A 444 -7.24 -10.88 18.65
CA TRP A 444 -7.07 -10.04 17.48
C TRP A 444 -6.25 -10.76 16.43
N ASN A 445 -6.54 -10.47 15.16
CA ASN A 445 -5.86 -11.09 14.04
C ASN A 445 -5.81 -10.16 12.82
N ALA A 446 -4.72 -10.19 12.08
CA ALA A 446 -4.61 -9.48 10.81
C ALA A 446 -4.36 -10.39 9.61
N LYS A 447 -4.91 -9.97 8.47
CA LYS A 447 -4.55 -10.46 7.15
C LYS A 447 -3.93 -9.33 6.35
N LEU A 448 -2.63 -9.45 6.06
CA LEU A 448 -1.86 -8.49 5.28
C LEU A 448 -1.55 -9.06 3.89
N VAL A 449 -2.00 -8.39 2.83
CA VAL A 449 -1.71 -8.77 1.45
C VAL A 449 -1.18 -7.56 0.68
N LEU A 450 0.09 -7.63 0.29
CA LEU A 450 0.70 -6.65 -0.60
C LEU A 450 0.98 -7.33 -1.93
N ARG A 451 0.49 -6.75 -3.03
CA ARG A 451 0.70 -7.34 -4.35
C ARG A 451 0.93 -6.34 -5.46
N GLU A 452 1.72 -6.73 -6.45
CA GLU A 452 1.96 -5.90 -7.65
C GLU A 452 2.52 -4.51 -7.30
N CYS A 453 3.25 -4.41 -6.18
CA CYS A 453 3.79 -3.15 -5.67
C CYS A 453 5.28 -3.02 -5.97
N LEU A 454 5.74 -1.78 -6.07
CA LEU A 454 7.15 -1.42 -6.24
C LEU A 454 7.60 -0.62 -5.01
N ALA A 455 8.67 -1.05 -4.36
CA ALA A 455 9.39 -0.26 -3.36
C ALA A 455 10.84 -0.06 -3.82
N ARG A 456 11.26 1.20 -3.98
CA ARG A 456 12.56 1.50 -4.58
C ARG A 456 13.26 2.70 -3.98
N ALA A 457 14.57 2.56 -3.78
CA ALA A 457 15.45 3.65 -3.35
C ALA A 457 14.97 4.36 -2.08
N ASN A 458 14.27 3.65 -1.19
CA ASN A 458 13.86 4.16 0.11
C ASN A 458 15.06 4.18 1.06
N GLY A 459 15.07 5.09 2.03
CA GLY A 459 16.21 5.33 2.92
C GLY A 459 16.54 4.16 3.86
N THR A 460 15.54 3.32 4.16
CA THR A 460 15.68 2.07 4.92
C THR A 460 15.08 0.91 4.12
N ASP A 461 14.04 0.23 4.60
CA ASP A 461 13.55 -0.99 3.97
C ASP A 461 12.58 -0.69 2.83
N GLY A 462 12.48 -1.59 1.86
CA GLY A 462 11.45 -1.48 0.82
C GLY A 462 10.05 -1.74 1.39
N PHE A 463 9.87 -2.93 1.95
CA PHE A 463 8.66 -3.34 2.67
C PHE A 463 9.05 -3.92 4.02
N HIS A 464 8.50 -3.35 5.09
CA HIS A 464 8.72 -3.78 6.46
C HIS A 464 7.37 -4.18 7.08
N LEU A 465 7.27 -5.44 7.48
CA LEU A 465 6.08 -5.96 8.16
C LEU A 465 6.50 -6.45 9.54
N ASP A 466 6.08 -5.72 10.58
CA ASP A 466 6.29 -6.11 11.97
C ASP A 466 5.13 -6.99 12.44
N LEU A 467 5.42 -8.27 12.69
CA LEU A 467 4.42 -9.32 12.83
C LEU A 467 4.38 -9.85 14.26
N ASP A 468 4.25 -8.93 15.22
CA ASP A 468 4.26 -9.19 16.66
C ASP A 468 3.01 -9.91 17.17
N GLY A 469 1.87 -9.67 16.54
CA GLY A 469 0.59 -10.29 16.84
C GLY A 469 0.19 -11.46 15.93
N PRO A 470 -0.88 -12.20 16.27
CA PRO A 470 -1.42 -13.26 15.42
C PRO A 470 -1.88 -12.73 14.07
N GLY A 471 -1.51 -13.41 12.99
CA GLY A 471 -1.90 -12.95 11.65
C GLY A 471 -1.23 -13.69 10.51
N SER A 472 -1.53 -13.25 9.29
CA SER A 472 -0.95 -13.77 8.06
C SER A 472 -0.43 -12.62 7.19
N ALA A 473 0.68 -12.87 6.49
CA ALA A 473 1.30 -11.90 5.59
C ALA A 473 1.70 -12.56 4.27
N LEU A 474 1.27 -11.97 3.16
CA LEU A 474 1.65 -12.36 1.81
C LEU A 474 2.13 -11.15 1.02
N LEU A 475 3.36 -11.22 0.53
CA LEU A 475 3.88 -10.36 -0.54
C LEU A 475 3.87 -11.15 -1.85
N HIS A 476 3.19 -10.63 -2.88
CA HIS A 476 3.03 -11.32 -4.16
C HIS A 476 3.29 -10.42 -5.36
N ARG A 477 4.20 -10.82 -6.27
CA ARG A 477 4.56 -9.99 -7.43
C ARG A 477 5.02 -8.58 -7.02
N VAL A 478 5.80 -8.46 -5.96
CA VAL A 478 6.40 -7.17 -5.58
C VAL A 478 7.82 -7.03 -6.13
N ILE A 479 8.28 -5.80 -6.28
CA ILE A 479 9.69 -5.47 -6.54
C ILE A 479 10.18 -4.62 -5.37
N ALA A 480 11.29 -5.03 -4.76
CA ALA A 480 12.02 -4.26 -3.75
C ALA A 480 13.46 -4.04 -4.22
N ALA A 481 13.80 -2.82 -4.64
CA ALA A 481 15.06 -2.55 -5.31
C ALA A 481 15.81 -1.33 -4.79
N GLY A 482 17.13 -1.46 -4.64
CA GLY A 482 18.02 -0.34 -4.30
C GLY A 482 17.72 0.36 -2.98
N ASN A 483 17.05 -0.30 -2.03
CA ASN A 483 16.71 0.30 -0.74
C ASN A 483 17.95 0.39 0.19
N GLY A 484 17.94 1.37 1.10
CA GLY A 484 19.06 1.72 1.98
C GLY A 484 19.39 0.69 3.07
N THR A 485 18.45 -0.22 3.35
CA THR A 485 18.67 -1.44 4.13
C THR A 485 18.15 -2.65 3.35
N ASN A 486 17.15 -3.38 3.84
CA ASN A 486 16.66 -4.61 3.23
C ASN A 486 15.66 -4.32 2.10
N GLY A 487 15.51 -5.27 1.18
CA GLY A 487 14.41 -5.21 0.21
C GLY A 487 13.07 -5.44 0.90
N ILE A 488 12.97 -6.56 1.59
CA ILE A 488 11.79 -6.98 2.36
C ILE A 488 12.25 -7.41 3.74
N GLU A 489 11.64 -6.86 4.78
CA GLU A 489 11.85 -7.27 6.17
C GLU A 489 10.55 -7.78 6.80
N PHE A 490 10.68 -8.91 7.49
CA PHE A 490 9.71 -9.39 8.45
C PHE A 490 10.35 -9.44 9.83
N SER A 491 9.84 -8.66 10.76
CA SER A 491 10.16 -8.76 12.18
C SER A 491 9.02 -9.44 12.94
N SER A 492 9.35 -9.93 14.12
CA SER A 492 8.39 -10.47 15.07
C SER A 492 9.08 -10.64 16.43
N GLU A 493 8.44 -10.15 17.49
CA GLU A 493 8.89 -10.19 18.87
C GLU A 493 8.23 -11.29 19.68
N SER A 494 7.08 -11.84 19.27
CA SER A 494 6.24 -12.64 20.18
C SER A 494 5.43 -13.77 19.56
N ASP A 495 5.04 -13.69 18.28
CA ASP A 495 4.10 -14.64 17.68
C ASP A 495 4.79 -15.63 16.72
N PRO A 496 4.75 -16.96 16.99
CA PRO A 496 5.21 -17.95 16.02
C PRO A 496 4.23 -18.04 14.86
N GLY A 497 4.75 -18.03 13.64
CA GLY A 497 3.91 -18.16 12.45
C GLY A 497 4.71 -18.39 11.18
N THR A 498 4.09 -18.07 10.05
CA THR A 498 4.72 -18.12 8.73
C THR A 498 4.43 -16.82 7.98
N ALA A 499 5.44 -16.29 7.30
CA ALA A 499 5.32 -15.18 6.37
C ALA A 499 5.67 -15.66 4.96
N PHE A 500 4.94 -15.18 3.95
CA PHE A 500 5.05 -15.68 2.58
C PHE A 500 5.49 -14.57 1.62
N VAL A 501 6.51 -14.86 0.81
CA VAL A 501 6.90 -14.03 -0.35
C VAL A 501 6.80 -14.90 -1.60
N SER A 502 6.13 -14.39 -2.63
CA SER A 502 5.88 -15.16 -3.85
C SER A 502 6.02 -14.33 -5.11
N SER A 503 6.56 -14.93 -6.17
CA SER A 503 6.64 -14.30 -7.49
C SER A 503 7.28 -12.91 -7.47
N SER A 504 8.22 -12.65 -6.56
CA SER A 504 8.72 -11.29 -6.26
C SER A 504 10.20 -11.13 -6.57
N ILE A 505 10.68 -9.90 -6.61
CA ILE A 505 12.08 -9.55 -6.90
C ILE A 505 12.63 -8.68 -5.77
N ALA A 506 13.80 -9.05 -5.24
CA ALA A 506 14.56 -8.23 -4.31
C ALA A 506 15.99 -8.04 -4.84
N ALA A 507 16.33 -6.84 -5.32
CA ALA A 507 17.56 -6.60 -6.05
C ALA A 507 18.33 -5.36 -5.59
N GLY A 508 19.66 -5.47 -5.49
CA GLY A 508 20.54 -4.32 -5.26
C GLY A 508 20.34 -3.58 -3.94
N ASN A 509 19.67 -4.19 -2.94
CA ASN A 509 19.46 -3.55 -1.65
C ASN A 509 20.76 -3.53 -0.84
N MET A 510 20.95 -2.50 -0.01
CA MET A 510 22.19 -2.32 0.78
C MET A 510 22.34 -3.34 1.92
N GLY A 511 21.23 -3.94 2.36
CA GLY A 511 21.12 -5.03 3.31
C GLY A 511 20.74 -6.33 2.61
N ALA A 512 19.94 -7.17 3.26
CA ALA A 512 19.47 -8.42 2.67
C ALA A 512 18.44 -8.15 1.56
N GLY A 513 18.30 -9.09 0.62
CA GLY A 513 17.17 -9.06 -0.31
C GLY A 513 15.85 -9.26 0.43
N ILE A 514 15.78 -10.35 1.19
CA ILE A 514 14.63 -10.70 2.04
C ILE A 514 15.14 -11.14 3.40
N LEU A 515 14.68 -10.50 4.46
CA LEU A 515 15.09 -10.73 5.84
C LEU A 515 13.88 -11.18 6.69
N ALA A 516 14.09 -12.20 7.50
CA ALA A 516 13.31 -12.45 8.71
C ALA A 516 14.21 -12.20 9.93
N SER A 517 14.00 -11.05 10.57
CA SER A 517 14.88 -10.54 11.63
C SER A 517 14.67 -11.26 12.95
N ARG A 518 15.66 -11.19 13.84
CA ARG A 518 15.67 -11.93 15.09
C ARG A 518 14.84 -11.23 16.17
N PRO A 519 13.96 -11.94 16.89
CA PRO A 519 13.32 -11.37 18.07
C PRO A 519 14.34 -11.06 19.17
N PRO A 520 13.97 -10.18 20.12
CA PRO A 520 14.61 -10.12 21.43
C PRO A 520 14.75 -11.53 22.07
N ILE A 521 15.82 -11.73 22.86
CA ILE A 521 16.20 -13.07 23.37
C ILE A 521 15.05 -13.77 24.08
N GLY A 522 14.61 -14.91 23.53
CA GLY A 522 13.70 -15.85 24.19
C GLY A 522 12.28 -15.90 23.61
N ALA A 523 11.98 -15.13 22.57
CA ALA A 523 10.67 -15.13 21.96
C ALA A 523 10.57 -15.98 20.68
N ALA A 524 9.32 -16.21 20.25
CA ALA A 524 9.02 -16.94 19.03
C ALA A 524 9.25 -16.03 17.81
N ASN A 525 9.69 -16.62 16.69
CA ASN A 525 9.82 -15.90 15.43
C ASN A 525 9.00 -16.63 14.35
N ARG A 526 8.60 -15.89 13.32
CA ARG A 526 7.97 -16.42 12.14
C ARG A 526 8.97 -17.12 11.23
N SER A 527 8.49 -18.15 10.54
CA SER A 527 9.23 -18.83 9.49
C SER A 527 8.99 -18.11 8.17
N LEU A 528 10.08 -17.79 7.46
CA LEU A 528 9.98 -17.19 6.13
C LEU A 528 9.89 -18.27 5.05
N VAL A 529 8.91 -18.16 4.17
CA VAL A 529 8.74 -19.03 3.00
C VAL A 529 8.70 -18.19 1.74
N VAL A 530 9.72 -18.35 0.90
CA VAL A 530 9.90 -17.64 -0.37
C VAL A 530 9.66 -18.62 -1.51
N THR A 531 8.87 -18.21 -2.51
CA THR A 531 8.64 -19.04 -3.70
C THR A 531 8.63 -18.26 -5.00
N HIS A 532 9.10 -18.87 -6.09
CA HIS A 532 9.10 -18.26 -7.43
C HIS A 532 9.72 -16.86 -7.46
N SER A 533 10.74 -16.59 -6.65
CA SER A 533 11.27 -15.23 -6.50
C SER A 533 12.67 -15.10 -7.10
N ILE A 534 13.13 -13.86 -7.22
CA ILE A 534 14.48 -13.53 -7.67
C ILE A 534 15.15 -12.69 -6.60
N VAL A 535 16.35 -13.07 -6.18
CA VAL A 535 17.24 -12.24 -5.37
C VAL A 535 18.51 -11.96 -6.17
N ALA A 536 18.92 -10.70 -6.24
CA ALA A 536 20.08 -10.33 -7.05
C ALA A 536 20.89 -9.18 -6.49
N GLY A 537 22.21 -9.33 -6.39
CA GLY A 537 23.11 -8.22 -6.15
C GLY A 537 22.92 -7.45 -4.84
N ASN A 538 22.23 -8.02 -3.85
CA ASN A 538 22.07 -7.38 -2.55
C ASN A 538 23.41 -7.40 -1.81
N PHE A 539 23.71 -6.36 -1.04
CA PHE A 539 24.99 -6.25 -0.33
C PHE A 539 25.03 -7.02 1.00
N GLY A 540 23.87 -7.43 1.52
CA GLY A 540 23.71 -8.51 2.48
C GLY A 540 23.35 -9.84 1.81
N PRO A 541 22.86 -10.84 2.56
CA PRO A 541 22.40 -12.10 1.97
C PRO A 541 21.19 -11.90 1.03
N GLY A 542 21.06 -12.75 0.02
CA GLY A 542 19.85 -12.75 -0.82
C GLY A 542 18.60 -13.03 0.02
N ILE A 543 18.64 -14.10 0.82
CA ILE A 543 17.59 -14.45 1.78
C ILE A 543 18.23 -14.76 3.14
N GLU A 544 17.71 -14.18 4.21
CA GLU A 544 18.21 -14.39 5.57
C GLU A 544 17.09 -14.69 6.56
N GLY A 545 17.29 -15.72 7.39
CA GLY A 545 16.47 -15.97 8.57
C GLY A 545 17.34 -15.95 9.83
N GLU A 546 17.35 -14.85 10.58
CA GLU A 546 18.32 -14.69 11.68
C GLU A 546 18.08 -15.64 12.86
N ALA A 547 16.81 -15.98 13.12
CA ALA A 547 16.42 -16.85 14.24
C ALA A 547 15.94 -18.24 13.82
N GLN A 548 15.34 -18.33 12.63
CA GLN A 548 14.66 -19.53 12.12
C GLN A 548 15.11 -19.81 10.70
N VAL A 549 15.10 -21.08 10.31
CA VAL A 549 15.48 -21.46 8.96
C VAL A 549 14.41 -20.99 7.97
N ALA A 550 14.77 -20.09 7.07
CA ALA A 550 13.94 -19.71 5.94
C ALA A 550 13.94 -20.82 4.87
N THR A 551 12.87 -20.92 4.10
CA THR A 551 12.78 -21.84 2.97
C THR A 551 12.56 -21.08 1.67
N ALA A 552 13.33 -21.41 0.63
CA ALA A 552 13.17 -20.83 -0.70
C ALA A 552 12.91 -21.94 -1.73
N SER A 553 11.81 -21.86 -2.48
CA SER A 553 11.46 -22.79 -3.55
C SER A 553 11.29 -22.12 -4.91
N SER A 554 11.60 -22.80 -6.02
CA SER A 554 11.47 -22.23 -7.37
C SER A 554 12.16 -20.86 -7.53
N THR A 555 13.21 -20.57 -6.76
CA THR A 555 13.78 -19.23 -6.64
C THR A 555 15.10 -19.14 -7.42
N ILE A 556 15.44 -17.96 -7.92
CA ILE A 556 16.72 -17.70 -8.60
C ILE A 556 17.54 -16.73 -7.76
N SER A 557 18.76 -17.14 -7.41
CA SER A 557 19.79 -16.27 -6.88
C SER A 557 20.76 -15.90 -8.00
N HIS A 558 20.75 -14.62 -8.40
CA HIS A 558 21.48 -14.10 -9.56
C HIS A 558 22.53 -13.09 -9.12
N VAL A 559 23.81 -13.37 -9.41
CA VAL A 559 24.96 -12.49 -9.03
C VAL A 559 24.92 -12.01 -7.58
N GLN A 560 24.47 -12.89 -6.69
CA GLN A 560 24.39 -12.65 -5.25
C GLN A 560 25.65 -13.22 -4.59
N ASP A 561 26.36 -12.43 -3.78
CA ASP A 561 27.61 -12.88 -3.14
C ASP A 561 27.33 -13.95 -2.07
N VAL A 562 26.29 -13.73 -1.26
CA VAL A 562 25.77 -14.68 -0.28
C VAL A 562 24.33 -14.99 -0.62
N ASP A 563 24.06 -16.15 -1.22
CA ASP A 563 22.71 -16.53 -1.66
C ASP A 563 21.70 -16.54 -0.52
N GLY A 564 22.09 -17.09 0.63
CA GLY A 564 21.31 -16.99 1.84
C GLY A 564 22.03 -17.42 3.11
N VAL A 565 21.53 -16.91 4.24
CA VAL A 565 21.97 -17.26 5.59
C VAL A 565 20.79 -17.92 6.30
N MET A 566 21.04 -19.05 6.95
CA MET A 566 19.98 -19.84 7.60
C MET A 566 18.79 -20.11 6.65
N THR A 567 19.09 -20.35 5.37
CA THR A 567 18.10 -20.57 4.32
C THR A 567 18.32 -21.92 3.67
N GLU A 568 17.24 -22.69 3.48
CA GLU A 568 17.27 -23.93 2.71
C GLU A 568 16.57 -23.73 1.36
N PHE A 569 17.33 -23.97 0.29
CA PHE A 569 16.86 -23.86 -1.09
C PHE A 569 16.36 -25.21 -1.60
N ARG A 570 15.23 -25.21 -2.30
CA ARG A 570 14.63 -26.38 -2.95
C ARG A 570 14.20 -26.03 -4.36
N ALA A 571 14.50 -26.88 -5.34
CA ALA A 571 14.12 -26.65 -6.73
C ALA A 571 14.44 -25.20 -7.20
N SER A 572 15.64 -24.71 -6.86
CA SER A 572 16.06 -23.32 -7.03
C SER A 572 17.39 -23.27 -7.76
N LEU A 573 17.62 -22.18 -8.48
CA LEU A 573 18.88 -21.94 -9.20
C LEU A 573 19.73 -20.95 -8.42
N ILE A 574 20.99 -21.31 -8.19
CA ILE A 574 22.00 -20.45 -7.58
C ILE A 574 23.11 -20.21 -8.60
N THR A 575 23.42 -18.95 -8.87
CA THR A 575 24.48 -18.57 -9.84
C THR A 575 25.48 -17.61 -9.21
N ALA A 576 26.73 -18.07 -9.07
CA ALA A 576 27.81 -17.35 -8.40
C ALA A 576 28.59 -16.38 -9.32
N ALA A 577 28.28 -16.36 -10.61
CA ALA A 577 28.81 -15.41 -11.59
C ALA A 577 27.61 -14.93 -12.43
N ALA A 578 27.79 -13.85 -13.18
CA ALA A 578 26.90 -13.55 -14.30
C ALA A 578 27.03 -14.70 -15.31
N ALA A 579 26.33 -15.80 -15.04
CA ALA A 579 26.21 -16.89 -15.99
C ALA A 579 25.50 -16.29 -17.20
N GLU A 580 26.09 -16.51 -18.38
CA GLU A 580 25.56 -16.04 -19.66
C GLU A 580 24.03 -16.26 -19.74
N ASP A 581 23.31 -15.22 -20.16
CA ASP A 581 21.91 -15.22 -20.60
C ASP A 581 20.88 -15.97 -19.69
N ILE A 582 20.85 -15.72 -18.36
CA ILE A 582 19.72 -16.22 -17.53
C ILE A 582 18.42 -15.48 -17.89
N PHE A 583 18.51 -14.15 -17.96
CA PHE A 583 17.39 -13.24 -18.19
C PHE A 583 17.55 -12.50 -19.53
N VAL A 584 16.46 -11.96 -20.06
CA VAL A 584 16.47 -11.19 -21.31
C VAL A 584 17.30 -9.91 -21.17
N ASN A 585 17.13 -9.18 -20.06
CA ASN A 585 18.01 -8.08 -19.67
C ASN A 585 18.04 -7.97 -18.15
N ALA A 586 19.22 -8.05 -17.54
CA ALA A 586 19.37 -7.82 -16.11
C ALA A 586 20.79 -7.32 -15.84
N ALA A 587 20.96 -6.62 -14.72
CA ALA A 587 22.29 -6.23 -14.30
C ALA A 587 23.20 -7.47 -14.14
N SER A 588 24.39 -7.34 -14.69
CA SER A 588 25.46 -8.35 -14.70
C SER A 588 26.42 -8.21 -13.52
N ALA A 589 26.46 -7.04 -12.91
CA ALA A 589 27.18 -6.77 -11.67
C ALA A 589 26.52 -5.60 -10.93
N TYR A 590 26.79 -5.53 -9.63
CA TYR A 590 26.31 -4.48 -8.75
C TYR A 590 27.48 -3.95 -7.93
N ALA A 591 27.55 -2.64 -7.74
CA ALA A 591 28.56 -1.98 -6.93
C ALA A 591 27.93 -0.94 -6.01
N ARG A 592 28.47 -0.83 -4.79
CA ARG A 592 27.98 0.14 -3.80
C ARG A 592 28.73 1.45 -3.91
N ILE A 593 27.98 2.52 -4.09
CA ILE A 593 28.43 3.91 -4.10
C ILE A 593 28.60 4.37 -2.66
N ASP A 594 29.79 4.86 -2.32
CA ASP A 594 30.16 5.40 -1.01
C ASP A 594 29.98 6.92 -0.93
N SER A 595 30.25 7.62 -2.04
CA SER A 595 30.04 9.07 -2.14
C SER A 595 29.94 9.54 -3.60
N ASP A 596 29.29 10.68 -3.80
CA ASP A 596 29.25 11.44 -5.05
C ASP A 596 29.91 12.82 -4.83
N PRO A 597 31.21 12.98 -5.12
CA PRO A 597 31.89 14.27 -5.10
C PRO A 597 31.35 15.30 -6.11
N GLY A 598 30.45 14.92 -7.02
CA GLY A 598 29.83 15.78 -8.03
C GLY A 598 30.34 15.54 -9.44
N GLU A 599 29.69 16.19 -10.41
CA GLU A 599 30.00 16.10 -11.85
C GLU A 599 29.94 14.66 -12.41
N GLY A 600 29.10 13.81 -11.83
CA GLY A 600 28.94 12.41 -12.26
C GLY A 600 30.09 11.49 -11.85
N THR A 601 30.96 11.92 -10.94
CA THR A 601 32.01 11.05 -10.38
C THR A 601 31.49 10.34 -9.14
N LEU A 602 31.44 9.01 -9.20
CA LEU A 602 31.00 8.12 -8.14
C LEU A 602 32.21 7.44 -7.50
N VAL A 603 32.28 7.46 -6.17
CA VAL A 603 33.28 6.71 -5.40
C VAL A 603 32.66 5.39 -4.99
N LEU A 604 33.29 4.28 -5.36
CA LEU A 604 32.81 2.93 -5.01
C LEU A 604 33.51 2.38 -3.77
N THR A 605 32.78 1.58 -3.00
CA THR A 605 33.31 0.88 -1.82
C THR A 605 34.28 -0.25 -2.20
N GLN A 606 34.12 -0.83 -3.39
CA GLN A 606 34.96 -1.88 -3.94
C GLN A 606 35.51 -1.47 -5.31
N PRO A 607 36.66 -2.04 -5.74
CA PRO A 607 37.17 -1.80 -7.07
C PRO A 607 36.15 -2.16 -8.16
N ALA A 608 35.89 -1.26 -9.10
CA ALA A 608 35.12 -1.52 -10.30
C ALA A 608 35.76 -2.66 -11.10
N ASP A 609 34.94 -3.60 -11.54
CA ASP A 609 35.32 -4.78 -12.32
C ASP A 609 34.86 -4.70 -13.79
N PHE A 610 34.54 -3.48 -14.26
CA PHE A 610 34.11 -3.17 -15.61
C PHE A 610 34.99 -2.07 -16.25
N ASP A 611 34.93 -1.97 -17.57
CA ASP A 611 35.74 -1.01 -18.34
C ASP A 611 34.98 0.29 -18.67
N PRO A 612 35.68 1.38 -19.04
CA PRO A 612 35.05 2.52 -19.68
C PRO A 612 34.29 2.12 -20.95
N GLY A 613 33.13 2.74 -21.18
CA GLY A 613 32.20 2.42 -22.25
C GLY A 613 31.05 1.50 -21.81
N THR A 614 31.13 0.91 -20.62
CA THR A 614 30.07 0.07 -20.04
C THR A 614 28.81 0.88 -19.75
N THR A 615 27.65 0.29 -20.00
CA THR A 615 26.34 0.85 -19.65
C THR A 615 26.05 0.61 -18.17
N LEU A 616 25.63 1.67 -17.50
CA LEU A 616 25.42 1.71 -16.06
C LEU A 616 24.07 2.35 -15.75
N GLU A 617 23.54 2.01 -14.59
CA GLU A 617 22.43 2.70 -13.95
C GLU A 617 22.80 3.03 -12.51
N VAL A 618 22.37 4.21 -12.05
CA VAL A 618 22.66 4.73 -10.70
C VAL A 618 21.34 4.85 -9.96
N ALA A 619 21.31 4.37 -8.72
CA ALA A 619 20.16 4.47 -7.82
C ALA A 619 18.84 3.90 -8.40
N ASP A 620 18.95 2.92 -9.30
CA ASP A 620 17.80 2.31 -10.01
C ASP A 620 16.84 3.41 -10.52
N ASP A 621 17.36 4.41 -11.24
CA ASP A 621 16.57 5.57 -11.66
C ASP A 621 16.00 5.47 -13.09
N GLY A 622 16.19 4.33 -13.75
CA GLY A 622 15.76 4.04 -15.11
C GLY A 622 16.58 4.76 -16.19
N VAL A 623 17.69 5.41 -15.85
CA VAL A 623 18.48 6.20 -16.80
C VAL A 623 19.78 5.49 -17.16
N ALA A 624 19.88 5.08 -18.43
CA ALA A 624 21.11 4.53 -18.98
C ALA A 624 22.22 5.58 -19.02
N ARG A 625 23.37 5.23 -18.46
CA ARG A 625 24.58 6.05 -18.43
C ARG A 625 25.76 5.27 -18.98
N ILE A 626 26.77 5.97 -19.48
CA ILE A 626 28.02 5.35 -19.93
C ILE A 626 29.14 5.68 -18.95
N ALA A 627 29.91 4.66 -18.57
CA ALA A 627 31.15 4.83 -17.82
C ALA A 627 32.20 5.55 -18.70
N THR A 628 32.44 6.84 -18.47
CA THR A 628 33.43 7.61 -19.25
C THR A 628 34.86 7.47 -18.71
N LEU A 629 34.99 7.19 -17.42
CA LEU A 629 36.26 6.93 -16.75
C LEU A 629 36.03 5.84 -15.69
N VAL A 630 36.93 4.86 -15.66
CA VAL A 630 36.96 3.84 -14.60
C VAL A 630 38.36 3.75 -14.05
N ASN A 631 38.52 4.19 -12.81
CA ASN A 631 39.65 3.90 -11.93
C ASN A 631 39.16 2.92 -10.86
N PRO A 632 40.06 2.22 -10.13
CA PRO A 632 39.65 1.18 -9.18
C PRO A 632 38.42 1.56 -8.35
N ASN A 633 38.44 2.67 -7.61
CA ASN A 633 37.27 3.07 -6.81
C ASN A 633 36.58 4.35 -7.29
N ASN A 634 36.87 4.84 -8.50
CA ASN A 634 36.24 6.06 -9.02
C ASN A 634 35.72 5.83 -10.42
N VAL A 635 34.41 5.98 -10.59
CA VAL A 635 33.72 5.83 -11.86
C VAL A 635 33.08 7.15 -12.23
N THR A 636 33.34 7.66 -13.42
CA THR A 636 32.63 8.84 -13.94
C THR A 636 31.57 8.41 -14.94
N VAL A 637 30.34 8.87 -14.77
CA VAL A 637 29.18 8.50 -15.61
C VAL A 637 28.65 9.70 -16.40
N ASP A 638 28.17 9.45 -17.61
CA ASP A 638 27.50 10.43 -18.48
C ASP A 638 26.17 9.87 -19.02
N PRO A 639 25.02 10.55 -18.83
CA PRO A 639 24.85 11.80 -18.08
C PRO A 639 25.11 11.63 -16.56
N PRO A 640 25.50 12.70 -15.84
CA PRO A 640 25.62 12.67 -14.39
C PRO A 640 24.24 12.37 -13.76
N PRO A 641 24.18 11.65 -12.63
CA PRO A 641 22.93 11.42 -11.91
C PRO A 641 22.39 12.72 -11.34
N ALA A 642 21.07 12.83 -11.26
CA ALA A 642 20.43 14.02 -10.71
C ALA A 642 20.43 14.03 -9.17
N LEU A 643 20.40 12.86 -8.55
CA LEU A 643 20.46 12.65 -7.11
C LEU A 643 21.17 11.32 -6.85
N VAL A 644 22.06 11.33 -5.86
CA VAL A 644 22.66 10.14 -5.26
C VAL A 644 22.58 10.34 -3.76
N LEU A 645 22.10 9.34 -3.02
CA LEU A 645 22.00 9.37 -1.57
C LEU A 645 22.89 8.27 -0.97
N PRO A 646 24.21 8.51 -0.82
CA PRO A 646 25.11 7.46 -0.37
C PRO A 646 24.78 6.96 1.05
N PRO A 647 24.89 5.65 1.33
CA PRO A 647 25.27 4.60 0.37
C PRO A 647 24.18 4.33 -0.68
N ASP A 648 24.59 4.11 -1.93
CA ASP A 648 23.65 3.98 -3.06
C ASP A 648 24.10 2.85 -4.02
N LEU A 649 23.25 2.51 -5.00
CA LEU A 649 23.42 1.41 -5.94
C LEU A 649 24.02 1.88 -7.28
N LEU A 650 24.99 1.13 -7.80
CA LEU A 650 25.41 1.16 -9.20
C LEU A 650 25.17 -0.21 -9.84
N SER A 651 24.32 -0.27 -10.85
CA SER A 651 24.01 -1.49 -11.62
C SER A 651 24.75 -1.47 -12.96
N VAL A 652 25.31 -2.63 -13.35
CA VAL A 652 26.16 -2.77 -14.55
C VAL A 652 25.48 -3.64 -15.60
N PHE A 653 25.28 -3.13 -16.81
CA PHE A 653 24.57 -3.82 -17.89
C PHE A 653 25.50 -4.18 -19.06
N GLN A 654 25.25 -5.33 -19.69
CA GLN A 654 26.00 -5.77 -20.88
C GLN A 654 25.47 -5.15 -22.19
N GLY A 655 24.20 -4.71 -22.20
CA GLY A 655 23.55 -4.08 -23.34
C GLY A 655 23.62 -2.55 -23.30
N GLU A 656 22.92 -1.89 -24.24
CA GLU A 656 22.74 -0.43 -24.24
C GLU A 656 21.53 0.02 -23.40
N ASP A 657 20.71 -0.93 -22.92
CA ASP A 657 19.48 -0.68 -22.17
C ASP A 657 19.65 -1.09 -20.70
N VAL A 658 19.08 -0.28 -19.81
CA VAL A 658 19.08 -0.52 -18.36
C VAL A 658 17.72 -0.96 -17.84
N VAL A 659 16.68 -0.98 -18.69
CA VAL A 659 15.36 -1.48 -18.29
C VAL A 659 15.46 -2.98 -18.01
N GLU A 660 15.30 -3.40 -16.76
CA GLU A 660 15.35 -4.82 -16.43
C GLU A 660 14.16 -5.59 -17.03
N ASP A 661 14.50 -6.77 -17.53
CA ASP A 661 13.59 -7.76 -18.07
C ASP A 661 14.01 -9.13 -17.56
N TYR A 662 13.50 -9.46 -16.39
CA TYR A 662 13.74 -10.73 -15.70
C TYR A 662 13.06 -11.94 -16.34
N ARG A 663 12.46 -11.80 -17.53
CA ARG A 663 11.99 -12.98 -18.28
C ARG A 663 13.18 -13.86 -18.61
N LEU A 664 12.99 -15.18 -18.53
CA LEU A 664 14.07 -16.12 -18.81
C LEU A 664 14.50 -16.02 -20.28
N ALA A 665 15.80 -15.95 -20.53
CA ALA A 665 16.33 -15.96 -21.89
C ALA A 665 16.23 -17.36 -22.52
N SER A 666 16.40 -17.43 -23.84
CA SER A 666 16.39 -18.70 -24.55
C SER A 666 17.59 -19.56 -24.13
N GLY A 667 17.33 -20.77 -23.62
CA GLY A 667 18.38 -21.66 -23.12
C GLY A 667 18.82 -21.38 -21.68
N SER A 668 18.12 -20.49 -20.98
CA SER A 668 18.38 -20.19 -19.57
C SER A 668 18.42 -21.48 -18.74
N PRO A 669 19.42 -21.64 -17.85
CA PRO A 669 19.49 -22.80 -16.97
C PRO A 669 18.34 -22.85 -15.97
N ALA A 670 17.59 -21.76 -15.76
CA ALA A 670 16.42 -21.72 -14.88
C ALA A 670 15.20 -22.45 -15.45
N VAL A 671 15.21 -22.80 -16.75
CA VAL A 671 14.11 -23.53 -17.40
C VAL A 671 13.98 -24.92 -16.79
N GLY A 672 12.78 -25.25 -16.31
CA GLY A 672 12.43 -26.55 -15.72
C GLY A 672 13.05 -26.87 -14.35
N ILE A 673 13.69 -25.90 -13.68
CA ILE A 673 14.30 -26.10 -12.35
C ILE A 673 13.27 -26.03 -11.20
N GLY A 674 12.17 -25.33 -11.40
CA GLY A 674 11.15 -25.05 -10.39
C GLY A 674 10.46 -26.29 -9.84
N LEU A 675 9.78 -26.10 -8.71
CA LEU A 675 9.04 -27.13 -8.00
C LEU A 675 7.96 -27.73 -8.91
N SER A 676 8.21 -28.93 -9.41
CA SER A 676 7.36 -29.60 -10.38
C SER A 676 6.56 -30.74 -9.73
N PRO A 677 5.26 -30.87 -10.03
CA PRO A 677 4.41 -31.94 -9.50
C PRO A 677 4.94 -33.32 -9.93
N PRO A 678 4.83 -34.36 -9.07
CA PRO A 678 5.31 -35.70 -9.41
C PRO A 678 4.68 -36.25 -10.70
N GLY A 679 5.52 -36.44 -11.73
CA GLY A 679 5.08 -36.93 -13.04
C GLY A 679 4.32 -35.92 -13.91
N GLY A 680 4.18 -34.66 -13.47
CA GLY A 680 3.64 -33.56 -14.26
C GLY A 680 4.71 -32.82 -15.08
N PRO A 681 4.33 -31.72 -15.74
CA PRO A 681 5.26 -30.92 -16.55
C PRO A 681 6.32 -30.25 -15.67
N SER A 682 7.48 -29.96 -16.27
CA SER A 682 8.51 -29.16 -15.63
C SER A 682 8.04 -27.71 -15.45
N VAL A 683 8.34 -27.12 -14.30
CA VAL A 683 8.06 -25.72 -13.96
C VAL A 683 9.37 -24.93 -13.98
N ASP A 684 9.34 -23.71 -14.50
CA ASP A 684 10.52 -22.84 -14.54
C ASP A 684 10.81 -22.24 -13.16
N GLY A 685 12.08 -21.89 -12.90
CA GLY A 685 12.45 -21.10 -11.74
C GLY A 685 12.11 -19.61 -11.93
N GLY A 686 12.01 -18.88 -10.82
CA GLY A 686 11.78 -17.44 -10.79
C GLY A 686 10.32 -17.04 -11.02
N VAL A 687 10.10 -15.73 -11.10
CA VAL A 687 8.76 -15.10 -11.06
C VAL A 687 7.84 -15.54 -12.20
N PHE A 688 8.40 -15.79 -13.37
CA PHE A 688 7.65 -16.18 -14.57
C PHE A 688 7.34 -17.68 -14.64
N GLY A 689 7.90 -18.49 -13.74
CA GLY A 689 7.52 -19.90 -13.56
C GLY A 689 6.27 -20.09 -12.68
N SER A 690 5.77 -19.02 -12.05
CA SER A 690 4.59 -19.07 -11.19
C SER A 690 3.33 -19.51 -11.95
N PRO A 691 2.43 -20.30 -11.34
CA PRO A 691 1.16 -20.67 -11.95
C PRO A 691 0.21 -19.49 -12.16
N VAL A 692 0.40 -18.40 -11.41
CA VAL A 692 -0.29 -17.13 -11.62
C VAL A 692 0.65 -16.20 -12.38
N PRO A 693 0.48 -16.07 -13.71
CA PRO A 693 1.38 -15.26 -14.52
C PRO A 693 1.25 -13.78 -14.14
N GLY A 694 2.30 -13.00 -14.37
CA GLY A 694 2.29 -11.55 -14.18
C GLY A 694 3.69 -10.99 -14.12
N VAL A 695 3.83 -9.68 -14.37
CA VAL A 695 5.10 -8.98 -14.21
C VAL A 695 5.13 -8.41 -12.78
N PRO A 696 6.14 -8.73 -11.96
CA PRO A 696 6.29 -8.14 -10.63
C PRO A 696 6.30 -6.61 -10.67
N GLY A 697 5.75 -5.96 -9.64
CA GLY A 697 5.66 -4.51 -9.53
C GLY A 697 4.62 -3.85 -10.44
N PHE A 698 3.98 -4.60 -11.35
CA PHE A 698 2.97 -4.06 -12.26
C PHE A 698 1.56 -4.54 -11.95
N ALA A 699 0.67 -3.55 -11.84
CA ALA A 699 -0.78 -3.64 -11.99
C ALA A 699 -1.28 -4.63 -13.05
N GLU A 700 -1.94 -5.74 -12.70
CA GLU A 700 -2.96 -6.29 -13.61
C GLU A 700 -4.17 -5.37 -13.64
N GLU A 701 -4.68 -5.03 -14.82
CA GLU A 701 -5.91 -4.23 -14.90
C GLU A 701 -7.13 -5.01 -14.37
N ILE A 702 -7.15 -6.32 -14.59
CA ILE A 702 -8.18 -7.21 -14.05
C ILE A 702 -7.58 -8.00 -12.89
N ARG A 703 -8.17 -7.87 -11.72
CA ARG A 703 -7.76 -8.59 -10.52
C ARG A 703 -7.96 -10.09 -10.69
N THR A 704 -6.86 -10.84 -10.56
CA THR A 704 -6.89 -12.29 -10.39
C THR A 704 -6.97 -12.62 -8.90
N GLU A 705 -7.99 -13.35 -8.45
CA GLU A 705 -8.05 -13.86 -7.06
C GLU A 705 -6.92 -14.88 -6.81
N LEU A 706 -6.35 -14.85 -5.61
CA LEU A 706 -5.24 -15.72 -5.23
C LEU A 706 -5.72 -16.78 -4.25
N PHE A 707 -5.49 -18.06 -4.54
CA PHE A 707 -5.64 -19.14 -3.57
C PHE A 707 -4.28 -19.46 -2.96
N HIS A 708 -4.11 -19.26 -1.65
CA HIS A 708 -2.82 -19.37 -0.97
C HIS A 708 -2.96 -19.74 0.52
N PRO A 709 -1.92 -20.30 1.15
CA PRO A 709 -1.89 -20.54 2.59
C PRO A 709 -1.91 -19.24 3.39
N LEU A 710 -2.70 -19.21 4.46
CA LEU A 710 -2.73 -18.15 5.47
C LEU A 710 -1.89 -18.51 6.69
N SER A 711 -1.95 -19.76 7.14
CA SER A 711 -1.25 -20.21 8.34
C SER A 711 -0.90 -21.69 8.29
N VAL A 712 0.08 -22.07 9.12
CA VAL A 712 0.60 -23.43 9.23
C VAL A 712 0.74 -23.76 10.72
N ALA A 713 0.10 -24.84 11.16
CA ALA A 713 0.09 -25.28 12.56
C ALA A 713 0.51 -26.77 12.66
N PRO A 714 1.46 -27.14 13.53
CA PRO A 714 2.37 -26.24 14.25
C PRO A 714 3.21 -25.43 13.27
N ALA A 715 3.73 -24.26 13.70
CA ALA A 715 4.58 -23.44 12.85
C ALA A 715 5.83 -24.25 12.40
N PRO A 716 6.36 -24.05 11.18
CA PRO A 716 7.56 -24.75 10.70
C PRO A 716 8.80 -24.57 11.61
N SER A 717 8.86 -23.46 12.36
CA SER A 717 9.85 -23.18 13.39
C SER A 717 9.73 -24.05 14.66
N THR A 718 8.59 -24.71 14.85
CA THR A 718 8.34 -25.59 15.99
C THR A 718 8.69 -27.04 15.65
N PRO A 719 9.52 -27.72 16.45
CA PRO A 719 9.80 -29.13 16.22
C PRO A 719 8.53 -29.97 16.31
N LEU A 720 8.30 -30.80 15.30
CA LEU A 720 7.22 -31.77 15.29
C LEU A 720 7.46 -32.83 16.38
N GLY A 721 6.39 -33.19 17.08
CA GLY A 721 6.26 -34.42 17.84
C GLY A 721 5.76 -35.56 16.96
N ALA A 722 6.06 -36.82 17.34
CA ALA A 722 5.80 -37.99 16.49
C ALA A 722 4.33 -38.18 16.07
N THR A 723 3.37 -37.67 16.85
CA THR A 723 1.93 -37.78 16.61
C THR A 723 1.29 -36.48 16.15
N ASP A 724 2.07 -35.44 15.93
CA ASP A 724 1.55 -34.12 15.60
C ASP A 724 0.88 -34.16 14.23
N VAL A 725 -0.31 -33.59 14.15
CA VAL A 725 -1.01 -33.34 12.89
C VAL A 725 -0.54 -31.99 12.37
N ILE A 726 -0.25 -31.92 11.07
CA ILE A 726 0.08 -30.66 10.43
C ILE A 726 -1.15 -30.15 9.71
N GLU A 727 -1.50 -28.91 9.97
CA GLU A 727 -2.65 -28.23 9.38
C GLU A 727 -2.19 -26.98 8.65
N ILE A 728 -2.68 -26.82 7.42
CA ILE A 728 -2.41 -25.66 6.57
C ILE A 728 -3.77 -25.04 6.24
N VAL A 729 -3.98 -23.81 6.71
CA VAL A 729 -5.22 -23.04 6.47
C VAL A 729 -5.02 -22.19 5.23
N PHE A 730 -6.01 -22.15 4.35
CA PHE A 730 -6.01 -21.34 3.13
C PHE A 730 -7.01 -20.19 3.22
N ASN A 731 -6.89 -19.22 2.31
CA ASN A 731 -7.81 -18.09 2.25
C ASN A 731 -9.17 -18.40 1.61
N GLU A 732 -9.34 -19.60 1.05
CA GLU A 732 -10.57 -20.12 0.49
C GLU A 732 -10.77 -21.59 0.86
N THR A 733 -12.01 -22.07 0.78
CA THR A 733 -12.33 -23.50 0.90
C THR A 733 -11.59 -24.32 -0.15
N ILE A 734 -10.94 -25.41 0.26
CA ILE A 734 -10.18 -26.32 -0.61
C ILE A 734 -11.13 -27.23 -1.39
N HIS A 735 -10.85 -27.44 -2.67
CA HIS A 735 -11.51 -28.48 -3.45
C HIS A 735 -10.95 -29.85 -3.05
N ALA A 736 -11.70 -30.62 -2.25
CA ALA A 736 -11.22 -31.88 -1.68
C ALA A 736 -10.67 -32.89 -2.72
N ALA A 737 -11.22 -32.93 -3.94
CA ALA A 737 -10.73 -33.83 -4.99
C ALA A 737 -9.36 -33.41 -5.56
N SER A 738 -8.97 -32.15 -5.40
CA SER A 738 -7.66 -31.66 -5.78
C SER A 738 -6.57 -32.15 -4.82
N VAL A 739 -6.89 -32.59 -3.60
CA VAL A 739 -5.91 -33.06 -2.59
C VAL A 739 -5.51 -34.51 -2.86
N ASN A 740 -4.33 -34.69 -3.45
CA ASN A 740 -3.78 -35.99 -3.81
C ASN A 740 -2.25 -35.91 -4.01
N ALA A 741 -1.61 -36.99 -4.42
CA ALA A 741 -0.16 -37.07 -4.58
C ALA A 741 0.42 -36.14 -5.69
N ALA A 742 -0.42 -35.61 -6.59
CA ALA A 742 0.01 -34.63 -7.58
C ALA A 742 0.02 -33.19 -7.03
N SER A 743 -0.77 -32.90 -6.00
CA SER A 743 -0.92 -31.55 -5.41
C SER A 743 -0.23 -31.39 -4.06
N VAL A 744 -0.01 -32.49 -3.33
CA VAL A 744 0.68 -32.51 -2.05
C VAL A 744 1.66 -33.68 -2.01
N ARG A 745 2.94 -33.39 -1.74
CA ARG A 745 3.96 -34.42 -1.53
C ARG A 745 4.67 -34.23 -0.21
N VAL A 746 4.85 -35.32 0.53
CA VAL A 746 5.63 -35.34 1.76
C VAL A 746 6.89 -36.17 1.56
N SER A 747 8.04 -35.63 1.98
CA SER A 747 9.32 -36.33 1.89
C SER A 747 10.19 -36.14 3.12
N ASP A 748 11.11 -37.08 3.36
CA ASP A 748 12.14 -36.95 4.39
C ASP A 748 13.31 -36.06 3.92
N GLY A 749 14.27 -35.80 4.81
CA GLY A 749 15.49 -35.04 4.49
C GLY A 749 16.39 -35.68 3.42
N GLU A 750 16.15 -36.95 3.06
CA GLU A 750 16.85 -37.63 1.95
C GLU A 750 16.03 -37.58 0.65
N GLY A 751 14.89 -36.90 0.64
CA GLY A 751 13.98 -36.76 -0.50
C GLY A 751 13.13 -38.01 -0.77
N ARG A 752 13.13 -39.00 0.13
CA ARG A 752 12.28 -40.18 0.00
C ARG A 752 10.86 -39.80 0.37
N GLU A 753 9.90 -40.30 -0.40
CA GLU A 753 8.49 -40.04 -0.13
C GLU A 753 8.04 -40.69 1.17
N VAL A 754 7.29 -39.94 1.97
CA VAL A 754 6.69 -40.37 3.23
C VAL A 754 5.19 -40.48 3.03
N SER A 755 4.65 -41.70 3.20
CA SER A 755 3.21 -41.91 3.08
C SER A 755 2.47 -41.32 4.28
N VAL A 756 1.71 -40.27 4.04
CA VAL A 756 0.80 -39.62 5.00
C VAL A 756 -0.65 -39.81 4.58
N ALA A 757 -1.59 -39.70 5.53
CA ALA A 757 -2.99 -39.54 5.16
C ALA A 757 -3.28 -38.04 5.00
N LEU A 758 -3.88 -37.67 3.88
CA LEU A 758 -4.32 -36.32 3.59
C LEU A 758 -5.83 -36.25 3.79
N ASP A 759 -6.29 -35.22 4.48
CA ASP A 759 -7.70 -34.92 4.67
C ASP A 759 -7.94 -33.42 4.48
N THR A 760 -9.20 -33.03 4.28
CA THR A 760 -9.60 -31.63 4.16
C THR A 760 -10.83 -31.34 4.99
N SER A 761 -10.85 -30.19 5.65
CA SER A 761 -12.02 -29.65 6.32
C SER A 761 -12.16 -28.19 5.94
N GLU A 762 -13.10 -27.88 5.04
CA GLU A 762 -13.33 -26.52 4.52
C GLU A 762 -12.04 -25.92 3.90
N ASP A 763 -11.47 -24.90 4.54
CA ASP A 763 -10.25 -24.18 4.15
C ASP A 763 -8.96 -24.83 4.68
N ARG A 764 -9.05 -26.00 5.33
CA ARG A 764 -7.92 -26.67 6.01
C ARG A 764 -7.48 -27.90 5.26
N LEU A 765 -6.18 -27.97 4.96
CA LEU A 765 -5.47 -29.18 4.56
C LEU A 765 -4.86 -29.82 5.81
N ILE A 766 -5.21 -31.08 6.07
CA ILE A 766 -4.80 -31.83 7.26
C ILE A 766 -3.89 -32.97 6.83
N LEU A 767 -2.66 -33.00 7.35
CA LEU A 767 -1.69 -34.07 7.14
C LEU A 767 -1.52 -34.87 8.44
N VAL A 768 -2.02 -36.10 8.42
CA VAL A 768 -1.93 -37.03 9.55
C VAL A 768 -0.60 -37.78 9.47
N PRO A 769 0.14 -37.89 10.59
CA PRO A 769 1.43 -38.56 10.60
C PRO A 769 1.32 -40.03 10.15
N PRO A 770 2.38 -40.61 9.59
CA PRO A 770 2.43 -42.03 9.26
C PRO A 770 2.12 -42.91 10.48
N GLY A 771 1.71 -44.16 10.27
CA GLY A 771 1.37 -45.08 11.38
C GLY A 771 2.51 -45.37 12.38
N GLY A 772 3.75 -44.98 12.08
CA GLY A 772 4.92 -45.03 12.97
C GLY A 772 5.38 -43.66 13.51
N GLY A 773 4.62 -42.60 13.23
CA GLY A 773 4.96 -41.20 13.48
C GLY A 773 5.85 -40.58 12.41
N TRP A 774 6.16 -39.29 12.56
CA TRP A 774 7.11 -38.59 11.71
C TRP A 774 8.52 -39.22 11.79
N SER A 775 9.24 -39.23 10.67
CA SER A 775 10.64 -39.65 10.65
C SER A 775 11.50 -38.66 11.42
N LYS A 776 12.50 -39.13 12.17
CA LYS A 776 13.49 -38.23 12.79
C LYS A 776 14.25 -37.43 11.74
N GLY A 777 14.55 -36.17 12.05
CA GLY A 777 15.22 -35.24 11.14
C GLY A 777 14.24 -34.35 10.39
N VAL A 778 14.59 -33.99 9.16
CA VAL A 778 13.80 -33.05 8.36
C VAL A 778 12.63 -33.75 7.69
N VAL A 779 11.46 -33.11 7.71
CA VAL A 779 10.27 -33.46 6.94
C VAL A 779 9.92 -32.29 6.04
N TRP A 780 9.65 -32.58 4.78
CA TRP A 780 9.28 -31.61 3.76
C TRP A 780 7.85 -31.82 3.31
N ILE A 781 7.08 -30.74 3.22
CA ILE A 781 5.76 -30.71 2.61
C ILE A 781 5.82 -29.81 1.39
N GLU A 782 5.61 -30.38 0.21
CA GLU A 782 5.55 -29.67 -1.06
C GLU A 782 4.08 -29.50 -1.45
N LEU A 783 3.68 -28.25 -1.71
CA LEU A 783 2.37 -27.89 -2.25
C LEU A 783 2.55 -27.46 -3.70
N PHE A 784 1.81 -28.06 -4.63
CA PHE A 784 1.90 -27.77 -6.07
C PHE A 784 0.71 -26.92 -6.56
N ALA A 785 0.75 -26.51 -7.83
CA ALA A 785 -0.28 -25.69 -8.46
C ALA A 785 -1.60 -26.47 -8.68
N GLU A 786 -1.53 -27.80 -8.71
CA GLU A 786 -2.67 -28.72 -8.82
C GLU A 786 -3.59 -28.70 -7.59
N LEU A 787 -3.17 -28.10 -6.49
CA LEU A 787 -4.05 -27.85 -5.35
C LEU A 787 -4.99 -26.70 -5.71
N GLU A 788 -6.29 -26.90 -5.58
CA GLU A 788 -7.31 -25.93 -6.03
C GLU A 788 -8.26 -25.55 -4.90
N SER A 789 -8.78 -24.33 -4.95
CA SER A 789 -9.93 -23.93 -4.16
C SER A 789 -11.22 -24.51 -4.75
N SER A 790 -12.30 -24.50 -3.97
CA SER A 790 -13.63 -24.96 -4.40
C SER A 790 -14.23 -24.12 -5.53
N SER A 791 -13.72 -22.90 -5.76
CA SER A 791 -14.05 -22.06 -6.91
C SER A 791 -13.27 -22.44 -8.18
N GLY A 792 -12.30 -23.35 -8.08
CA GLY A 792 -11.44 -23.81 -9.17
C GLY A 792 -10.18 -22.96 -9.35
N THR A 793 -9.87 -22.07 -8.40
CA THR A 793 -8.64 -21.26 -8.44
C THR A 793 -7.44 -22.13 -8.04
N PRO A 794 -6.39 -22.26 -8.88
CA PRO A 794 -5.20 -23.01 -8.54
C PRO A 794 -4.38 -22.32 -7.45
N ASN A 795 -3.60 -23.08 -6.71
CA ASN A 795 -2.70 -22.56 -5.68
C ASN A 795 -1.70 -21.58 -6.31
N ALA A 796 -1.83 -20.31 -5.96
CA ALA A 796 -1.02 -19.21 -6.46
C ALA A 796 0.41 -19.23 -5.92
N THR A 797 0.64 -19.94 -4.82
CA THR A 797 1.94 -20.01 -4.15
C THR A 797 2.36 -21.47 -3.94
N PRO A 798 2.67 -22.23 -5.01
CA PRO A 798 3.31 -23.54 -4.86
C PRO A 798 4.61 -23.36 -4.09
N LEU A 799 4.82 -24.16 -3.05
CA LEU A 799 5.90 -23.92 -2.09
C LEU A 799 6.37 -25.21 -1.44
N ALA A 800 7.53 -25.14 -0.79
CA ALA A 800 8.01 -26.17 0.11
C ALA A 800 8.02 -25.64 1.55
N LEU A 801 7.51 -26.44 2.49
CA LEU A 801 7.59 -26.19 3.93
C LEU A 801 8.54 -27.20 4.56
N ARG A 802 9.38 -26.71 5.46
CA ARG A 802 10.37 -27.50 6.17
C ARG A 802 10.02 -27.63 7.63
N PHE A 803 9.97 -28.85 8.13
CA PHE A 803 9.76 -29.16 9.54
C PHE A 803 10.94 -29.96 10.10
N LEU A 804 11.20 -29.80 11.40
CA LEU A 804 12.18 -30.61 12.13
C LEU A 804 11.47 -31.55 13.10
N HIS A 805 11.78 -32.84 13.10
CA HIS A 805 11.27 -33.82 14.06
C HIS A 805 12.41 -34.42 14.89
N ASN A 806 12.25 -34.44 16.22
CA ASN A 806 13.30 -34.80 17.20
C ASN A 806 13.43 -36.30 17.50
#